data_AF-A0A836XHT7-F1
#
_entry.id   AF-A0A836XHT7-F1
#
_cell.length_a   1.000
_cell.length_b   1.000
_cell.length_c   1.000
_cell.angle_alpha   90.00
_cell.angle_beta   90.00
_cell.angle_gamma   90.00
#
_symmetry.space_group_name_H-M   'P 1'
#
loop_
_entity.id
_entity.type
_entity.pdbx_description
1 polymer ?
#
loop_
_entity_poly.entity_id
_entity_poly.type
_entity_poly.pdbx_seq_one_letter_code
_entity_poly.pdbx_strand_id
1 'polypeptide(L)'
;MDGVFTDCRTHWKGRIGQAAMSLAKTEGGALSFGTDGADRQLGLSHKALSFAARIRLICRSEPGSPDYGQSVLIRQENDPQPKFHFLEEGAVRLGMRVAFDLIDDEGHYHGDGRQDVWLYPEGDLHCTFNLQVIDRLGHGPIQDAFVEANGDASYTRLRLGPETIEKQGEVTRPFGDALAECSLVLEGSEGLCALYWARNEGHAWQGSDHGPTPPFYASHWPSGMQQWAHGGMGWTCHGDTASIYASVWEEGTTARFAWLRESLVEVQSASDATFTATLVASLSDDEKNIEGRINAVQHPLEPTVDGGTFRCYTDEDGTYEIGQADPTGATIVFAPDPQQRTIRLRYFRRKTDPRHRGAVHATINGAPTRVQLVSEGELTDDICVPMDMSHKNDSIDDCIISAQLHSEHPTEIRIDKIPGIQATYQSEITGVDLNRRAGNHRDIAVWSSKNQQAPLLEFDLFSGAIHRLTDYRQTEPVIWEMPLAFFKSCGISKHDYLNQVRAFSIEENGPDAVSLYFCATNPNQRAQSETWLRIPFDHPRPRLEVRMKMDVIEGWDAQNAEFSDIFPYPSRLPETWFHDAVLFVERDRTYYKPNFRPDLSVGSGSGSDDPFLFYALYPADRGNVLALFENPQPTERKFHYSVCGNYIDIHVNYNCGEAPVPADTTFEVNYVCELYGDGQTSLEELKAIGQRSVEAGDIMIE
;
A
#
# COMPACT_ATOMS: atom_id res chain seq x y z
N MET A 1 -13.18 4.80 -3.48
CA MET A 1 -11.79 4.58 -3.91
C MET A 1 -11.06 3.86 -2.80
N ASP A 2 -10.10 3.02 -3.16
CA ASP A 2 -9.35 2.24 -2.18
C ASP A 2 -8.25 3.10 -1.56
N GLY A 3 -7.72 2.64 -0.43
CA GLY A 3 -6.60 3.27 0.23
C GLY A 3 -5.34 3.19 -0.62
N VAL A 4 -4.68 4.33 -0.86
CA VAL A 4 -3.45 4.40 -1.67
C VAL A 4 -2.50 5.48 -1.14
N PHE A 5 -1.20 5.24 -1.26
CA PHE A 5 -0.13 6.19 -1.01
C PHE A 5 0.25 6.97 -2.27
N THR A 6 0.34 8.28 -2.11
CA THR A 6 0.74 9.23 -3.15
C THR A 6 2.09 9.86 -2.79
N ASP A 7 3.04 9.84 -3.73
CA ASP A 7 4.28 10.61 -3.59
C ASP A 7 3.97 12.10 -3.75
N CYS A 8 4.22 12.92 -2.73
CA CYS A 8 4.05 14.38 -2.80
C CYS A 8 5.39 15.12 -2.70
N ARG A 9 6.49 14.46 -3.10
CA ARG A 9 7.89 14.90 -3.10
C ARG A 9 8.53 15.10 -1.72
N THR A 10 7.89 15.84 -0.82
CA THR A 10 8.39 16.08 0.54
C THR A 10 7.81 15.10 1.56
N HIS A 11 6.71 14.44 1.22
CA HIS A 11 6.00 13.50 2.09
C HIS A 11 5.37 12.37 1.27
N TRP A 12 5.09 11.26 1.95
CA TRP A 12 4.12 10.27 1.50
C TRP A 12 2.77 10.62 2.07
N LYS A 13 1.74 10.63 1.22
CA LYS A 13 0.36 10.88 1.62
C LYS A 13 -0.45 9.61 1.47
N GLY A 14 -0.98 9.06 2.56
CA GLY A 14 -1.95 7.96 2.54
C GLY A 14 -3.35 8.51 2.72
N ARG A 15 -4.32 8.05 1.92
CA ARG A 15 -5.73 8.45 2.05
C ARG A 15 -6.67 7.27 1.90
N ILE A 16 -7.72 7.24 2.70
CA ILE A 16 -8.81 6.27 2.60
C ILE A 16 -10.08 6.85 3.25
N GLY A 17 -11.22 6.72 2.57
CA GLY A 17 -12.44 7.42 3.01
C GLY A 17 -12.25 8.94 2.99
N GLN A 18 -12.57 9.61 4.11
CA GLN A 18 -12.33 11.05 4.28
C GLN A 18 -11.05 11.38 5.07
N ALA A 19 -10.42 10.36 5.64
CA ALA A 19 -9.24 10.51 6.45
C ALA A 19 -7.97 10.40 5.62
N ALA A 20 -6.94 11.14 6.02
CA ALA A 20 -5.64 11.11 5.39
C ALA A 20 -4.53 11.26 6.42
N MET A 21 -3.38 10.70 6.08
CA MET A 21 -2.14 10.88 6.81
C MET A 21 -1.01 11.31 5.88
N SER A 22 -0.06 12.03 6.44
CA SER A 22 1.15 12.49 5.74
C SER A 22 2.37 12.18 6.57
N LEU A 23 3.38 11.58 5.95
CA LEU A 23 4.65 11.27 6.61
C LEU A 23 5.82 11.93 5.87
N ALA A 24 6.58 12.74 6.60
CA ALA A 24 7.65 13.57 6.05
C ALA A 24 8.87 12.75 5.60
N LYS A 25 9.28 12.87 4.34
CA LYS A 25 10.38 12.07 3.76
C LYS A 25 11.77 12.41 4.28
N THR A 26 11.92 13.55 4.96
CA THR A 26 13.22 14.09 5.40
C THR A 26 13.22 14.56 6.85
N GLU A 27 12.22 14.16 7.63
CA GLU A 27 12.07 14.55 9.04
C GLU A 27 11.66 13.31 9.86
N GLY A 28 12.45 12.25 9.78
CA GLY A 28 12.21 10.99 10.50
C GLY A 28 10.89 10.30 10.21
N GLY A 29 10.19 10.67 9.13
CA GLY A 29 8.84 10.20 8.84
C GLY A 29 7.79 10.75 9.79
N ALA A 30 8.02 11.94 10.37
CA ALA A 30 7.06 12.58 11.27
C ALA A 30 5.65 12.59 10.66
N LEU A 31 4.69 12.14 11.47
CA LEU A 31 3.35 11.80 11.04
C LEU A 31 2.40 12.98 11.30
N SER A 32 1.64 13.34 10.29
CA SER A 32 0.48 14.23 10.40
C SER A 32 -0.78 13.48 10.04
N PHE A 33 -1.87 13.74 10.77
CA PHE A 33 -3.17 13.10 10.59
C PHE A 33 -4.27 14.17 10.47
N GLY A 34 -5.23 13.94 9.58
CA GLY A 34 -6.30 14.90 9.33
C GLY A 34 -7.21 14.48 8.18
N THR A 35 -7.76 15.49 7.51
CA THR A 35 -8.66 15.30 6.37
C THR A 35 -7.90 15.39 5.05
N ASP A 36 -8.36 14.63 4.06
CA ASP A 36 -7.76 14.65 2.71
C ASP A 36 -7.74 16.08 2.13
N GLY A 37 -6.64 16.46 1.49
CA GLY A 37 -6.44 17.78 0.87
C GLY A 37 -5.73 17.73 -0.46
N ALA A 38 -5.30 18.88 -0.96
CA ALA A 38 -4.49 18.93 -2.18
C ALA A 38 -3.10 18.32 -1.93
N ASP A 39 -2.52 17.63 -2.93
CA ASP A 39 -1.22 16.94 -2.85
C ASP A 39 0.02 17.88 -2.81
N ARG A 40 -0.16 19.08 -2.26
CA ARG A 40 0.88 20.10 -2.03
C ARG A 40 1.09 20.24 -0.52
N GLN A 41 2.24 20.79 -0.13
CA GLN A 41 2.60 21.01 1.29
C GLN A 41 2.61 19.72 2.11
N LEU A 42 1.55 19.45 2.89
CA LEU A 42 1.36 18.24 3.71
C LEU A 42 0.31 17.28 3.12
N GLY A 43 -0.37 17.62 2.02
CA GLY A 43 -1.39 16.73 1.49
C GLY A 43 -2.73 16.77 2.23
N LEU A 44 -2.84 17.52 3.33
CA LEU A 44 -4.00 17.60 4.21
C LEU A 44 -4.70 18.96 4.05
N SER A 45 -6.04 18.99 4.02
CA SER A 45 -6.81 20.23 4.00
C SER A 45 -6.97 20.82 5.39
N HIS A 46 -7.11 19.95 6.40
CA HIS A 46 -7.02 20.26 7.81
C HIS A 46 -6.09 19.23 8.48
N LYS A 47 -5.09 19.72 9.20
CA LYS A 47 -4.15 18.89 9.99
C LYS A 47 -4.66 18.84 11.43
N ALA A 48 -5.40 17.79 11.77
CA ALA A 48 -5.93 17.61 13.12
C ALA A 48 -4.82 17.35 14.15
N LEU A 49 -3.86 16.50 13.82
CA LEU A 49 -2.76 16.12 14.73
C LEU A 49 -1.43 16.01 13.99
N SER A 50 -0.35 16.26 14.71
CA SER A 50 1.01 15.87 14.33
C SER A 50 1.67 15.11 15.47
N PHE A 51 2.34 14.01 15.15
CA PHE A 51 3.02 13.13 16.09
C PHE A 51 4.52 13.15 15.86
N ALA A 52 5.27 13.17 16.95
CA ALA A 52 6.71 12.97 16.88
C ALA A 52 7.27 12.36 18.17
N ALA A 53 8.28 11.50 18.02
CA ALA A 53 8.98 10.89 19.14
C ALA A 53 10.10 11.78 19.69
N ARG A 54 10.29 11.75 21.01
CA ARG A 54 11.28 12.55 21.74
C ARG A 54 11.97 11.71 22.81
N ILE A 55 13.28 11.89 22.92
CA ILE A 55 14.07 11.36 24.04
C ILE A 55 14.98 12.46 24.56
N ARG A 56 15.02 12.64 25.88
CA ARG A 56 16.02 13.49 26.52
C ARG A 56 17.01 12.60 27.27
N LEU A 57 18.30 12.80 27.04
CA LEU A 57 19.36 12.06 27.73
C LEU A 57 20.60 12.92 27.94
N ILE A 58 21.55 12.42 28.75
CA ILE A 58 22.87 13.04 28.88
C ILE A 58 23.76 12.58 27.72
N CYS A 59 24.19 13.47 26.83
CA CYS A 59 25.06 13.11 25.71
C CYS A 59 26.45 12.71 26.20
N ARG A 60 26.99 11.62 25.65
CA ARG A 60 28.39 11.18 25.84
C ARG A 60 29.04 10.76 24.51
N SER A 61 28.43 11.11 23.37
CA SER A 61 28.79 10.59 22.04
C SER A 61 30.23 10.96 21.66
N GLU A 62 30.61 12.24 21.76
CA GLU A 62 31.95 12.71 21.42
C GLU A 62 32.63 13.47 22.58
N PRO A 63 33.67 12.91 23.23
CA PRO A 63 34.41 13.62 24.27
C PRO A 63 35.02 14.94 23.76
N GLY A 64 34.59 16.05 24.37
CA GLY A 64 35.06 17.39 24.03
C GLY A 64 34.15 18.18 23.10
N SER A 65 33.06 17.59 22.60
CA SER A 65 32.00 18.36 21.95
C SER A 65 31.28 19.25 22.99
N PRO A 66 30.66 20.37 22.56
CA PRO A 66 29.98 21.30 23.46
C PRO A 66 28.83 20.67 24.28
N ASP A 67 28.19 19.66 23.73
CA ASP A 67 27.06 18.91 24.29
C ASP A 67 27.50 17.71 25.15
N TYR A 68 28.79 17.36 25.18
CA TYR A 68 29.30 16.28 26.02
C TYR A 68 29.01 16.51 27.50
N GLY A 69 28.37 15.53 28.13
CA GLY A 69 27.91 15.59 29.51
C GLY A 69 26.73 16.52 29.75
N GLN A 70 26.14 17.10 28.70
CA GLN A 70 24.95 17.95 28.77
C GLN A 70 23.68 17.15 28.49
N SER A 71 22.55 17.68 28.97
CA SER A 71 21.22 17.20 28.57
C SER A 71 20.94 17.63 27.14
N VAL A 72 20.70 16.66 26.26
CA VAL A 72 20.32 16.88 24.87
C VAL A 72 18.92 16.32 24.61
N LEU A 73 18.20 16.93 23.67
CA LEU A 73 16.91 16.47 23.21
C LEU A 73 17.08 15.85 21.83
N ILE A 74 16.79 14.55 21.74
CA ILE A 74 16.70 13.80 20.51
C ILE A 74 15.29 13.96 19.94
N ARG A 75 15.21 14.20 18.63
CA ARG A 75 13.95 14.41 17.91
C ARG A 75 13.91 13.48 16.71
N GLN A 76 12.78 12.81 16.50
CA GLN A 76 12.52 12.02 15.29
C GLN A 76 12.84 12.83 14.02
N GLU A 77 12.44 14.10 13.99
CA GLU A 77 12.60 15.01 12.86
C GLU A 77 14.05 15.30 12.48
N ASN A 78 15.00 15.00 13.36
CA ASN A 78 16.42 15.22 13.08
C ASN A 78 16.99 14.16 12.10
N ASP A 79 16.28 13.06 11.84
CA ASP A 79 16.69 12.11 10.81
C ASP A 79 16.30 12.60 9.40
N PRO A 80 17.27 12.96 8.53
CA PRO A 80 16.99 13.46 7.20
C PRO A 80 16.62 12.36 6.20
N GLN A 81 16.76 11.07 6.56
CA GLN A 81 16.63 9.95 5.64
C GLN A 81 15.96 8.73 6.28
N PRO A 82 14.73 8.89 6.80
CA PRO A 82 13.93 7.77 7.27
C PRO A 82 13.66 6.76 6.15
N LYS A 83 13.44 5.51 6.54
CA LYS A 83 13.07 4.43 5.65
C LYS A 83 11.57 4.17 5.73
N PHE A 84 10.92 4.13 4.58
CA PHE A 84 9.49 3.81 4.46
C PHE A 84 9.32 2.39 3.94
N HIS A 85 8.32 1.69 4.44
CA HIS A 85 7.91 0.35 4.00
C HIS A 85 6.39 0.35 3.85
N PHE A 86 5.90 0.16 2.62
CA PHE A 86 4.45 0.04 2.37
C PHE A 86 4.00 -1.34 2.83
N LEU A 87 3.16 -1.38 3.86
CA LEU A 87 2.66 -2.64 4.41
C LEU A 87 1.45 -3.11 3.60
N GLU A 88 0.47 -2.21 3.39
CA GLU A 88 -0.78 -2.56 2.68
C GLU A 88 -1.41 -1.33 2.01
N GLU A 89 -2.08 -1.56 0.88
CA GLU A 89 -2.94 -0.60 0.18
C GLU A 89 -4.18 -1.33 -0.33
N GLY A 90 -5.39 -0.86 0.01
CA GLY A 90 -6.60 -1.54 -0.43
C GLY A 90 -7.90 -1.00 0.14
N ALA A 91 -8.97 -1.77 -0.06
CA ALA A 91 -10.36 -1.36 0.18
C ALA A 91 -10.73 -1.20 1.66
N VAL A 92 -9.97 -1.82 2.57
CA VAL A 92 -10.30 -1.85 4.01
C VAL A 92 -9.36 -0.95 4.82
N ARG A 93 -8.08 -0.92 4.48
CA ARG A 93 -7.08 -0.13 5.19
C ARG A 93 -5.85 0.15 4.33
N LEU A 94 -5.03 1.08 4.81
CA LEU A 94 -3.66 1.27 4.33
C LEU A 94 -2.69 1.24 5.51
N GLY A 95 -1.49 0.71 5.27
CA GLY A 95 -0.48 0.50 6.29
C GLY A 95 0.90 0.94 5.83
N MET A 96 1.65 1.59 6.71
CA MET A 96 3.05 1.93 6.45
C MET A 96 3.89 1.78 7.71
N ARG A 97 5.12 1.32 7.51
CA ARG A 97 6.16 1.31 8.54
C ARG A 97 7.23 2.34 8.20
N VAL A 98 7.62 3.11 9.21
CA VAL A 98 8.73 4.05 9.16
C VAL A 98 9.79 3.59 10.14
N ALA A 99 11.03 3.48 9.68
CA ALA A 99 12.20 3.34 10.54
C ALA A 99 13.05 4.62 10.42
N PHE A 100 13.56 5.13 11.54
CA PHE A 100 14.30 6.39 11.60
C PHE A 100 15.39 6.34 12.66
N ASP A 101 16.41 7.18 12.49
CA ASP A 101 17.50 7.30 13.46
C ASP A 101 17.13 8.27 14.60
N LEU A 102 17.58 7.97 15.81
CA LEU A 102 17.46 8.84 16.98
C LEU A 102 18.68 9.75 17.07
N ILE A 103 18.56 10.93 16.48
CA ILE A 103 19.65 11.91 16.31
C ILE A 103 19.41 13.17 17.15
N ASP A 104 20.47 13.69 17.80
CA ASP A 104 20.44 14.98 18.50
C ASP A 104 20.71 16.18 17.56
N ASP A 105 20.60 17.40 18.07
CA ASP A 105 20.74 18.61 17.25
C ASP A 105 22.17 18.84 16.70
N GLU A 106 23.19 18.18 17.28
CA GLU A 106 24.58 18.21 16.79
C GLU A 106 24.87 17.10 15.76
N GLY A 107 23.90 16.21 15.51
CA GLY A 107 23.99 15.14 14.53
C GLY A 107 24.55 13.82 15.09
N HIS A 108 24.64 13.67 16.41
CA HIS A 108 25.06 12.41 17.00
C HIS A 108 23.92 11.39 16.98
N TYR A 109 24.24 10.17 16.59
CA TYR A 109 23.35 9.01 16.63
C TYR A 109 23.34 8.40 18.05
N HIS A 110 22.14 8.12 18.58
CA HIS A 110 21.96 7.50 19.90
C HIS A 110 21.20 6.16 19.84
N GLY A 111 20.49 5.90 18.74
CA GLY A 111 19.80 4.64 18.50
C GLY A 111 18.73 4.73 17.42
N ASP A 112 17.73 3.86 17.49
CA ASP A 112 16.77 3.65 16.40
C ASP A 112 15.33 3.85 16.87
N GLY A 113 14.50 4.37 15.98
CA GLY A 113 13.06 4.50 16.16
C GLY A 113 12.30 3.82 15.03
N ARG A 114 11.09 3.37 15.36
CA ARG A 114 10.16 2.77 14.42
C ARG A 114 8.73 3.20 14.73
N GLN A 115 7.96 3.39 13.66
CA GLN A 115 6.55 3.68 13.71
C GLN A 115 5.79 2.83 12.69
N ASP A 116 4.83 2.03 13.14
CA ASP A 116 3.87 1.35 12.27
C ASP A 116 2.53 2.09 12.35
N VAL A 117 1.97 2.46 11.19
CA VAL A 117 0.69 3.18 11.09
C VAL A 117 -0.31 2.42 10.25
N TRP A 118 -1.56 2.40 10.71
CA TRP A 118 -2.71 1.79 10.01
C TRP A 118 -3.88 2.75 9.98
N LEU A 119 -4.33 3.14 8.79
CA LEU A 119 -5.42 4.09 8.60
C LEU A 119 -6.65 3.38 8.01
N TYR A 120 -7.81 3.66 8.60
CA TYR A 120 -9.10 3.08 8.24
C TYR A 120 -10.10 4.12 7.69
N PRO A 121 -11.04 3.72 6.80
CA PRO A 121 -11.99 4.62 6.14
C PRO A 121 -12.87 5.44 7.09
N GLU A 122 -13.20 4.89 8.26
CA GLU A 122 -13.99 5.53 9.30
C GLU A 122 -13.25 6.67 10.03
N GLY A 123 -11.95 6.85 9.76
CA GLY A 123 -11.13 7.91 10.35
C GLY A 123 -10.42 7.50 11.63
N ASP A 124 -10.12 6.21 11.78
CA ASP A 124 -9.24 5.71 12.84
C ASP A 124 -7.84 5.51 12.29
N LEU A 125 -6.85 5.96 13.05
CA LEU A 125 -5.44 5.80 12.80
C LEU A 125 -4.81 5.09 14.00
N HIS A 126 -4.39 3.84 13.80
CA HIS A 126 -3.58 3.13 14.79
C HIS A 126 -2.11 3.48 14.55
N CYS A 127 -1.41 3.88 15.60
CA CYS A 127 -0.01 4.23 15.59
C CYS A 127 0.71 3.43 16.67
N THR A 128 1.66 2.60 16.25
CA THR A 128 2.52 1.90 17.19
C THR A 128 3.93 2.46 17.10
N PHE A 129 4.47 2.89 18.25
CA PHE A 129 5.79 3.49 18.36
C PHE A 129 6.74 2.54 19.08
N ASN A 130 7.97 2.46 18.58
CA ASN A 130 9.08 1.80 19.25
C ASN A 130 10.33 2.70 19.19
N LEU A 131 10.96 2.95 20.31
CA LEU A 131 12.21 3.71 20.39
C LEU A 131 13.25 2.91 21.18
N GLN A 132 14.47 2.81 20.67
CA GLN A 132 15.56 2.09 21.30
C GLN A 132 16.80 2.97 21.37
N VAL A 133 17.28 3.28 22.58
CA VAL A 133 18.60 3.89 22.77
C VAL A 133 19.62 2.76 22.92
N ILE A 134 20.54 2.63 21.97
CA ILE A 134 21.43 1.46 21.90
C ILE A 134 22.91 1.78 22.09
N ASP A 135 23.35 3.02 21.85
CA ASP A 135 24.75 3.41 22.05
C ASP A 135 25.08 3.68 23.52
N ARG A 136 25.26 2.61 24.30
CA ARG A 136 25.53 2.67 25.75
C ARG A 136 26.78 3.49 26.12
N LEU A 137 27.71 3.73 25.20
CA LEU A 137 28.88 4.57 25.46
C LEU A 137 28.60 6.03 25.11
N GLY A 138 27.79 6.26 24.07
CA GLY A 138 27.40 7.58 23.58
C GLY A 138 26.32 8.29 24.40
N HIS A 139 25.71 7.63 25.39
CA HIS A 139 24.76 8.27 26.30
C HIS A 139 25.00 7.99 27.79
N GLY A 140 24.51 8.90 28.63
CA GLY A 140 24.33 8.73 30.07
C GLY A 140 22.88 8.47 30.44
N PRO A 141 22.41 8.90 31.62
CA PRO A 141 21.03 8.69 32.03
C PRO A 141 20.01 9.19 31.00
N ILE A 142 18.96 8.39 30.78
CA ILE A 142 17.75 8.81 30.07
C ILE A 142 16.87 9.58 31.06
N GLN A 143 16.39 10.75 30.63
CA GLN A 143 15.65 11.69 31.46
C GLN A 143 14.17 11.72 31.12
N ASP A 144 13.85 11.79 29.83
CA ASP A 144 12.50 11.76 29.30
C ASP A 144 12.44 10.85 28.08
N ALA A 145 11.32 10.15 27.90
CA ALA A 145 11.00 9.43 26.68
C ALA A 145 9.49 9.51 26.45
N PHE A 146 9.07 10.13 25.35
CA PHE A 146 7.66 10.38 25.09
C PHE A 146 7.32 10.49 23.60
N VAL A 147 6.06 10.25 23.29
CA VAL A 147 5.43 10.66 22.04
C VAL A 147 4.69 11.97 22.28
N GLU A 148 5.00 12.99 21.49
CA GLU A 148 4.29 14.26 21.49
C GLU A 148 3.25 14.26 20.37
N ALA A 149 2.00 14.61 20.72
CA ALA A 149 0.92 14.88 19.79
C ALA A 149 0.51 16.34 19.92
N ASN A 150 0.67 17.11 18.84
CA ASN A 150 0.24 18.50 18.78
C ASN A 150 -1.02 18.60 17.91
N GLY A 151 -2.08 19.19 18.47
CA GLY A 151 -3.35 19.41 17.80
C GLY A 151 -3.49 20.82 17.23
N ASP A 152 -4.39 20.96 16.27
CA ASP A 152 -4.73 22.24 15.66
C ASP A 152 -5.20 23.30 16.68
N ALA A 153 -4.96 24.58 16.39
CA ALA A 153 -5.36 25.70 17.25
C ALA A 153 -6.88 25.86 17.39
N SER A 154 -7.66 25.23 16.51
CA SER A 154 -9.12 25.15 16.63
C SER A 154 -9.61 24.32 17.81
N TYR A 155 -8.79 23.40 18.34
CA TYR A 155 -9.11 22.64 19.55
C TYR A 155 -8.93 23.53 20.78
N THR A 156 -10.04 24.01 21.32
CA THR A 156 -10.07 24.96 22.44
C THR A 156 -10.49 24.32 23.75
N ARG A 157 -10.86 23.04 23.72
CA ARG A 157 -11.27 22.28 24.89
C ARG A 157 -10.67 20.88 24.85
N LEU A 158 -10.26 20.40 26.01
CA LEU A 158 -9.58 19.12 26.18
C LEU A 158 -10.16 18.41 27.40
N ARG A 159 -10.47 17.12 27.26
CA ARG A 159 -10.88 16.24 28.35
C ARG A 159 -9.85 15.16 28.57
N LEU A 160 -9.46 14.97 29.83
CA LEU A 160 -8.53 13.93 30.26
C LEU A 160 -9.03 13.29 31.56
N GLY A 161 -9.64 12.11 31.46
CA GLY A 161 -10.35 11.49 32.56
C GLY A 161 -11.41 12.45 33.15
N PRO A 162 -11.41 12.73 34.47
CA PRO A 162 -12.37 13.64 35.08
C PRO A 162 -12.10 15.13 34.80
N GLU A 163 -10.94 15.47 34.25
CA GLU A 163 -10.53 16.85 34.04
C GLU A 163 -11.02 17.39 32.70
N THR A 164 -11.43 18.64 32.69
CA THR A 164 -11.76 19.38 31.48
C THR A 164 -11.04 20.72 31.52
N ILE A 165 -10.22 20.98 30.51
CA ILE A 165 -9.52 22.26 30.30
C ILE A 165 -10.25 22.99 29.19
N GLU A 166 -10.60 24.26 29.43
CA GLU A 166 -11.22 25.14 28.45
C GLU A 166 -10.35 26.37 28.22
N LYS A 167 -10.09 26.66 26.95
CA LYS A 167 -9.32 27.80 26.40
C LYS A 167 -7.85 27.83 26.77
N GLN A 168 -7.51 27.65 28.03
CA GLN A 168 -6.15 27.76 28.51
C GLN A 168 -5.91 26.94 29.78
N GLY A 169 -4.88 26.12 29.78
CA GLY A 169 -4.44 25.38 30.96
C GLY A 169 -3.67 24.11 30.63
N GLU A 170 -3.20 23.45 31.67
CA GLU A 170 -2.47 22.20 31.56
C GLU A 170 -2.83 21.24 32.69
N VAL A 171 -2.62 19.95 32.44
CA VAL A 171 -2.83 18.88 33.40
C VAL A 171 -1.78 17.79 33.19
N THR A 172 -1.42 17.10 34.27
CA THR A 172 -0.63 15.88 34.22
C THR A 172 -1.34 14.79 35.01
N ARG A 173 -1.40 13.59 34.44
CA ARG A 173 -1.96 12.41 35.09
C ARG A 173 -1.04 11.20 34.89
N PRO A 174 -0.71 10.45 35.95
CA PRO A 174 -0.11 9.13 35.79
C PRO A 174 -1.06 8.21 35.00
N PHE A 175 -0.50 7.26 34.27
CA PHE A 175 -1.27 6.17 33.67
C PHE A 175 -1.79 5.20 34.77
N GLY A 176 -2.64 4.25 34.41
CA GLY A 176 -3.24 3.29 35.35
C GLY A 176 -4.54 3.81 35.98
N ASP A 177 -4.76 3.49 37.25
CA ASP A 177 -6.01 3.81 37.96
C ASP A 177 -6.33 5.32 38.01
N ALA A 178 -5.31 6.17 37.95
CA ALA A 178 -5.47 7.62 37.91
C ALA A 178 -6.02 8.15 36.56
N LEU A 179 -6.05 7.29 35.54
CA LEU A 179 -6.54 7.56 34.20
C LEU A 179 -7.15 6.27 33.61
N ALA A 180 -8.17 5.75 34.30
CA ALA A 180 -8.82 4.50 33.94
C ALA A 180 -9.56 4.56 32.58
N GLU A 181 -9.93 5.77 32.14
CA GLU A 181 -10.61 6.01 30.87
C GLU A 181 -9.72 5.78 29.65
N CYS A 182 -8.39 5.69 29.84
CA CYS A 182 -7.39 5.45 28.80
C CYS A 182 -7.62 6.26 27.51
N SER A 183 -8.03 7.52 27.67
CA SER A 183 -8.41 8.40 26.56
C SER A 183 -8.23 9.88 26.88
N LEU A 184 -8.02 10.65 25.82
CA LEU A 184 -7.96 12.09 25.76
C LEU A 184 -8.87 12.54 24.61
N VAL A 185 -9.76 13.50 24.84
CA VAL A 185 -10.65 14.04 23.79
C VAL A 185 -10.39 15.53 23.63
N LEU A 186 -10.15 15.95 22.39
CA LEU A 186 -9.97 17.32 21.95
C LEU A 186 -11.23 17.77 21.22
N GLU A 187 -11.73 18.96 21.55
CA GLU A 187 -12.96 19.52 21.01
C GLU A 187 -12.69 20.92 20.44
N GLY A 188 -13.13 21.15 19.20
CA GLY A 188 -12.86 22.38 18.46
C GLY A 188 -13.91 22.71 17.42
N SER A 189 -13.68 23.80 16.67
CA SER A 189 -14.59 24.19 15.57
C SER A 189 -14.53 23.23 14.38
N GLU A 190 -13.45 22.47 14.25
CA GLU A 190 -13.22 21.49 13.18
C GLU A 190 -13.67 20.06 13.56
N GLY A 191 -14.39 19.91 14.69
CA GLY A 191 -14.92 18.63 15.15
C GLY A 191 -14.26 18.10 16.43
N LEU A 192 -14.30 16.78 16.62
CA LEU A 192 -13.71 16.06 17.75
C LEU A 192 -12.52 15.23 17.28
N CYS A 193 -11.47 15.22 18.09
CA CYS A 193 -10.36 14.31 17.93
C CYS A 193 -10.08 13.57 19.23
N ALA A 194 -10.01 12.25 19.19
CA ALA A 194 -9.69 11.43 20.35
C ALA A 194 -8.34 10.74 20.20
N LEU A 195 -7.59 10.67 21.29
CA LEU A 195 -6.38 9.88 21.45
C LEU A 195 -6.59 8.87 22.57
N TYR A 196 -6.51 7.58 22.29
CA TYR A 196 -6.85 6.53 23.26
C TYR A 196 -6.06 5.25 23.02
N TRP A 197 -6.00 4.39 24.04
CA TRP A 197 -5.23 3.14 23.99
C TRP A 197 -5.95 2.02 24.74
N ALA A 198 -5.65 0.77 24.38
CA ALA A 198 -6.34 -0.39 24.93
C ALA A 198 -5.91 -0.74 26.37
N ARG A 199 -4.62 -0.57 26.69
CA ARG A 199 -4.02 -1.01 27.98
C ARG A 199 -2.76 -0.23 28.34
N ASN A 200 -2.55 -0.01 29.64
CA ASN A 200 -1.39 0.70 30.17
C ASN A 200 -0.12 -0.16 30.19
N GLU A 201 -0.28 -1.47 30.43
CA GLU A 201 0.80 -2.46 30.49
C GLU A 201 0.32 -3.82 30.01
N GLY A 202 1.28 -4.71 29.84
CA GLY A 202 1.08 -6.09 29.42
C GLY A 202 1.72 -6.34 28.07
N HIS A 203 2.22 -7.55 27.87
CA HIS A 203 2.70 -7.97 26.56
C HIS A 203 1.54 -7.91 25.57
N ALA A 204 1.70 -7.20 24.44
CA ALA A 204 0.82 -7.39 23.29
C ALA A 204 1.09 -8.77 22.68
N TRP A 205 0.47 -9.78 23.31
CA TRP A 205 0.41 -11.16 22.85
C TRP A 205 1.76 -11.87 22.58
N GLN A 206 1.75 -13.21 22.52
CA GLN A 206 2.84 -14.02 21.99
C GLN A 206 2.49 -14.34 20.53
N GLY A 207 2.89 -13.42 19.64
CA GLY A 207 2.68 -13.35 18.19
C GLY A 207 2.75 -14.59 17.32
N SER A 208 3.39 -15.61 17.85
CA SER A 208 3.97 -16.66 17.06
C SER A 208 3.28 -17.97 17.35
N ASP A 209 2.82 -18.62 16.29
CA ASP A 209 2.32 -19.97 16.37
C ASP A 209 3.50 -20.95 16.32
N HIS A 210 4.17 -21.11 17.46
CA HIS A 210 5.33 -22.00 17.55
C HIS A 210 4.90 -23.47 17.51
N GLY A 211 5.20 -24.15 16.40
CA GLY A 211 5.07 -25.59 16.28
C GLY A 211 6.30 -26.34 16.83
N PRO A 212 6.14 -27.57 17.34
CA PRO A 212 7.27 -28.39 17.81
C PRO A 212 8.16 -28.93 16.67
N THR A 213 7.74 -28.77 15.42
CA THR A 213 8.42 -29.29 14.22
C THR A 213 8.53 -28.21 13.15
N PRO A 214 9.64 -28.14 12.38
CA PRO A 214 9.78 -27.21 11.26
C PRO A 214 8.65 -27.29 10.21
N PRO A 215 8.22 -26.14 9.64
CA PRO A 215 8.62 -24.78 10.03
C PRO A 215 8.16 -24.48 11.46
N PHE A 216 9.07 -23.96 12.29
CA PHE A 216 8.81 -23.72 13.71
C PHE A 216 7.67 -22.74 13.96
N TYR A 217 7.27 -21.99 12.92
CA TYR A 217 6.12 -21.10 12.92
C TYR A 217 5.08 -21.70 11.98
N ALA A 218 4.02 -22.27 12.56
CA ALA A 218 3.02 -23.03 11.83
C ALA A 218 2.10 -22.11 10.99
N SER A 219 1.91 -20.86 11.44
CA SER A 219 0.98 -19.92 10.80
C SER A 219 1.47 -18.48 10.78
N HIS A 220 2.04 -17.96 11.87
CA HIS A 220 2.43 -16.55 11.97
C HIS A 220 3.78 -16.35 12.68
N TRP A 221 4.60 -15.42 12.18
CA TRP A 221 5.85 -14.96 12.81
C TRP A 221 5.52 -13.87 13.84
N PRO A 222 6.32 -13.63 14.91
CA PRO A 222 6.07 -12.50 15.80
C PRO A 222 5.98 -11.19 15.02
N SER A 223 5.06 -10.30 15.37
CA SER A 223 5.00 -8.99 14.72
C SER A 223 6.35 -8.29 14.87
N GLY A 224 6.71 -7.43 13.92
CA GLY A 224 7.95 -6.67 14.06
C GLY A 224 7.99 -5.89 15.39
N MET A 225 6.84 -5.46 15.93
CA MET A 225 6.77 -4.81 17.23
C MET A 225 7.20 -5.71 18.38
N GLN A 226 6.72 -6.96 18.42
CA GLN A 226 7.13 -7.91 19.45
C GLN A 226 8.63 -8.22 19.40
N GLN A 227 9.21 -8.22 18.20
CA GLN A 227 10.65 -8.41 18.03
C GLN A 227 11.45 -7.23 18.58
N TRP A 228 10.98 -5.99 18.39
CA TRP A 228 11.64 -4.77 18.91
C TRP A 228 11.32 -4.48 20.38
N ALA A 229 10.23 -5.01 20.96
CA ALA A 229 9.80 -4.61 22.29
C ALA A 229 10.72 -5.09 23.44
N HIS A 230 11.61 -6.07 23.19
CA HIS A 230 12.58 -6.63 24.16
C HIS A 230 12.03 -6.87 25.59
N GLY A 231 10.74 -7.20 25.72
CA GLY A 231 10.09 -7.52 26.99
C GLY A 231 9.27 -6.41 27.66
N GLY A 232 9.20 -5.19 27.11
CA GLY A 232 8.42 -4.08 27.69
C GLY A 232 7.53 -3.34 26.68
N MET A 233 6.23 -3.54 26.77
CA MET A 233 5.22 -2.81 25.98
C MET A 233 4.15 -2.20 26.88
N GLY A 234 3.64 -1.05 26.47
CA GLY A 234 2.67 -0.25 27.19
C GLY A 234 3.28 1.04 27.72
N TRP A 235 2.43 1.97 28.12
CA TRP A 235 2.86 3.26 28.63
C TRP A 235 3.49 3.17 30.02
N THR A 236 3.13 2.19 30.85
CA THR A 236 3.67 2.02 32.23
C THR A 236 4.86 1.07 32.32
N CYS A 237 5.42 0.59 31.20
CA CYS A 237 6.48 -0.43 31.23
C CYS A 237 7.80 0.01 31.89
N HIS A 238 7.97 1.32 32.15
CA HIS A 238 9.13 1.91 32.83
C HIS A 238 8.82 2.50 34.21
N GLY A 239 7.68 2.14 34.81
CA GLY A 239 7.35 2.43 36.21
C GLY A 239 6.67 3.76 36.49
N ASP A 240 6.83 4.26 37.72
CA ASP A 240 5.92 5.24 38.36
C ASP A 240 5.98 6.66 37.77
N THR A 241 6.98 6.98 36.93
CA THR A 241 7.08 8.31 36.28
C THR A 241 6.30 8.40 34.96
N ALA A 242 5.80 7.26 34.48
CA ALA A 242 4.98 7.20 33.29
C ALA A 242 3.70 8.03 33.48
N SER A 243 3.47 8.99 32.58
CA SER A 243 2.35 9.92 32.68
C SER A 243 1.97 10.51 31.34
N ILE A 244 0.77 11.06 31.27
CA ILE A 244 0.35 11.97 30.21
C ILE A 244 0.38 13.40 30.72
N TYR A 245 1.04 14.28 29.97
CA TYR A 245 0.87 15.72 30.06
C TYR A 245 -0.08 16.16 28.95
N ALA A 246 -1.04 17.03 29.26
CA ALA A 246 -1.94 17.59 28.27
C ALA A 246 -2.16 19.08 28.54
N SER A 247 -2.27 19.88 27.48
CA SER A 247 -2.47 21.32 27.60
C SER A 247 -3.24 21.90 26.44
N VAL A 248 -3.85 23.07 26.67
CA VAL A 248 -4.53 23.90 25.69
C VAL A 248 -3.97 25.31 25.84
N TRP A 249 -3.45 25.88 24.75
CA TRP A 249 -2.97 27.27 24.67
C TRP A 249 -3.44 27.91 23.36
N GLU A 250 -3.08 29.19 23.12
CA GLU A 250 -3.47 29.90 21.90
C GLU A 250 -2.86 29.26 20.64
N GLU A 251 -1.68 28.65 20.79
CA GLU A 251 -0.96 27.94 19.75
C GLU A 251 -1.56 26.56 19.41
N GLY A 252 -2.50 26.08 20.23
CA GLY A 252 -3.17 24.79 20.10
C GLY A 252 -2.98 23.87 21.29
N THR A 253 -3.34 22.60 21.10
CA THR A 253 -3.26 21.59 22.15
C THR A 253 -2.00 20.77 22.05
N THR A 254 -1.38 20.44 23.18
CA THR A 254 -0.24 19.51 23.22
C THR A 254 -0.53 18.40 24.20
N ALA A 255 -0.33 17.15 23.77
CA ALA A 255 -0.33 15.98 24.62
C ALA A 255 1.03 15.26 24.53
N ARG A 256 1.62 14.89 25.67
CA ARG A 256 2.86 14.10 25.73
C ARG A 256 2.58 12.81 26.49
N PHE A 257 2.66 11.70 25.78
CA PHE A 257 2.51 10.35 26.33
C PHE A 257 3.90 9.85 26.70
N ALA A 258 4.24 9.92 27.99
CA ALA A 258 5.59 9.69 28.48
C ALA A 258 5.72 8.33 29.16
N TRP A 259 6.65 7.50 28.68
CA TRP A 259 7.12 6.33 29.41
C TRP A 259 7.99 6.74 30.60
N LEU A 260 8.79 7.79 30.41
CA LEU A 260 9.65 8.39 31.42
C LEU A 260 9.48 9.91 31.39
N ARG A 261 9.35 10.51 32.58
CA ARG A 261 9.30 11.96 32.74
C ARG A 261 10.13 12.39 33.93
N GLU A 262 10.99 13.39 33.74
CA GLU A 262 11.84 13.99 34.78
C GLU A 262 12.61 12.93 35.59
N SER A 263 13.04 11.88 34.89
CA SER A 263 13.71 10.71 35.45
C SER A 263 15.23 10.81 35.31
N LEU A 264 15.94 9.84 35.90
CA LEU A 264 17.38 9.63 35.70
C LEU A 264 17.65 8.12 35.63
N VAL A 265 17.32 7.50 34.50
CA VAL A 265 17.46 6.06 34.30
C VAL A 265 18.84 5.74 33.72
N GLU A 266 19.68 5.09 34.51
CA GLU A 266 20.96 4.52 34.05
C GLU A 266 20.70 3.14 33.43
N VAL A 267 20.85 3.04 32.12
CA VAL A 267 20.55 1.83 31.32
C VAL A 267 21.47 0.67 31.73
N GLN A 268 20.90 -0.41 32.28
CA GLN A 268 21.64 -1.64 32.64
C GLN A 268 21.45 -2.74 31.59
N SER A 269 20.28 -2.75 30.96
CA SER A 269 19.83 -3.76 29.99
C SER A 269 19.19 -3.09 28.77
N ALA A 270 18.98 -3.85 27.68
CA ALA A 270 18.33 -3.31 26.49
C ALA A 270 16.87 -2.89 26.75
N SER A 271 16.18 -3.60 27.66
CA SER A 271 14.79 -3.27 28.03
C SER A 271 14.67 -1.91 28.70
N ASP A 272 15.67 -1.47 29.47
CA ASP A 272 15.65 -0.15 30.17
C ASP A 272 15.69 1.04 29.20
N ALA A 273 16.08 0.79 27.95
CA ALA A 273 16.25 1.78 26.90
C ALA A 273 15.29 1.56 25.71
N THR A 274 14.31 0.67 25.86
CA THR A 274 13.33 0.31 24.83
C THR A 274 11.94 0.80 25.24
N PHE A 275 11.33 1.65 24.43
CA PHE A 275 10.04 2.28 24.70
C PHE A 275 9.04 1.88 23.65
N THR A 276 8.00 1.15 24.02
CA THR A 276 7.03 0.58 23.07
C THR A 276 5.60 0.80 23.53
N ALA A 277 4.75 1.39 22.68
CA ALA A 277 3.32 1.51 22.96
C ALA A 277 2.51 1.79 21.70
N THR A 278 1.21 1.47 21.76
CA THR A 278 0.24 1.77 20.72
C THR A 278 -0.71 2.88 21.18
N LEU A 279 -1.06 3.75 20.24
CA LEU A 279 -2.02 4.83 20.37
C LEU A 279 -2.98 4.79 19.18
N VAL A 280 -4.26 5.03 19.44
CA VAL A 280 -5.27 5.22 18.40
C VAL A 280 -5.67 6.69 18.39
N ALA A 281 -5.72 7.27 17.18
CA ALA A 281 -6.25 8.60 16.93
C ALA A 281 -7.50 8.50 16.07
N SER A 282 -8.57 9.18 16.45
CA SER A 282 -9.84 9.16 15.70
C SER A 282 -10.41 10.54 15.48
N LEU A 283 -11.01 10.74 14.32
CA LEU A 283 -11.74 11.97 13.96
C LEU A 283 -13.23 11.68 13.84
N SER A 284 -14.07 12.55 14.40
CA SER A 284 -15.52 12.50 14.25
C SER A 284 -16.17 13.84 14.59
N ASP A 285 -17.36 14.09 14.07
CA ASP A 285 -18.23 15.19 14.50
C ASP A 285 -19.25 14.76 15.56
N ASP A 286 -19.28 13.47 15.92
CA ASP A 286 -20.24 12.89 16.87
C ASP A 286 -19.54 12.30 18.10
N GLU A 287 -19.84 12.87 19.27
CA GLU A 287 -19.30 12.43 20.56
C GLU A 287 -19.64 10.97 20.85
N LYS A 288 -20.86 10.51 20.52
CA LYS A 288 -21.24 9.10 20.74
C LYS A 288 -20.45 8.15 19.87
N ASN A 289 -20.07 8.60 18.67
CA ASN A 289 -19.26 7.82 17.76
C ASN A 289 -17.84 7.65 18.34
N ILE A 290 -17.23 8.73 18.84
CA ILE A 290 -15.95 8.68 19.55
C ILE A 290 -16.01 7.75 20.78
N GLU A 291 -17.03 7.89 21.63
CA GLU A 291 -17.22 7.03 22.80
C GLU A 291 -17.33 5.55 22.41
N GLY A 292 -18.11 5.24 21.36
CA GLY A 292 -18.25 3.89 20.82
C GLY A 292 -16.93 3.31 20.31
N ARG A 293 -16.09 4.11 19.62
CA ARG A 293 -14.78 3.68 19.13
C ARG A 293 -13.77 3.44 20.25
N ILE A 294 -13.73 4.34 21.24
CA ILE A 294 -12.90 4.17 22.44
C ILE A 294 -13.27 2.86 23.14
N ASN A 295 -14.57 2.64 23.37
CA ASN A 295 -15.07 1.43 24.00
C ASN A 295 -14.78 0.16 23.16
N ALA A 296 -14.86 0.24 21.84
CA ALA A 296 -14.56 -0.90 20.96
C ALA A 296 -13.10 -1.37 21.07
N VAL A 297 -12.15 -0.45 21.19
CA VAL A 297 -10.72 -0.76 21.34
C VAL A 297 -10.37 -1.24 22.75
N GLN A 298 -10.98 -0.65 23.79
CA GLN A 298 -10.72 -1.00 25.19
C GLN A 298 -11.43 -2.30 25.62
N HIS A 299 -12.54 -2.63 24.98
CA HIS A 299 -13.37 -3.80 25.28
C HIS A 299 -13.70 -4.60 24.01
N PRO A 300 -12.70 -5.27 23.42
CA PRO A 300 -12.91 -6.11 22.25
C PRO A 300 -13.85 -7.28 22.55
N LEU A 301 -14.62 -7.71 21.55
CA LEU A 301 -15.59 -8.80 21.66
C LEU A 301 -14.98 -10.15 21.29
N GLU A 302 -15.42 -11.22 21.93
CA GLU A 302 -15.02 -12.58 21.51
C GLU A 302 -16.05 -13.16 20.51
N PRO A 303 -15.65 -13.47 19.26
CA PRO A 303 -16.54 -14.12 18.31
C PRO A 303 -16.62 -15.63 18.52
N THR A 304 -17.70 -16.23 18.01
CA THR A 304 -17.75 -17.68 17.76
C THR A 304 -17.24 -17.96 16.36
N VAL A 305 -16.38 -18.97 16.20
CA VAL A 305 -15.76 -19.32 14.91
C VAL A 305 -15.99 -20.78 14.58
N ASP A 306 -16.49 -21.05 13.38
CA ASP A 306 -16.54 -22.37 12.74
C ASP A 306 -15.62 -22.40 11.51
N GLY A 307 -14.92 -23.52 11.26
CA GLY A 307 -13.90 -23.61 10.20
C GLY A 307 -12.59 -22.83 10.47
N GLY A 308 -12.44 -22.23 11.65
CA GLY A 308 -11.25 -21.45 12.02
C GLY A 308 -10.99 -21.43 13.53
N THR A 309 -10.10 -20.55 13.97
CA THR A 309 -9.81 -20.35 15.41
C THR A 309 -9.59 -18.88 15.67
N PHE A 310 -10.43 -18.28 16.53
CA PHE A 310 -10.16 -16.94 17.07
C PHE A 310 -8.89 -16.98 17.92
N ARG A 311 -7.94 -16.11 17.61
CA ARG A 311 -6.66 -16.02 18.31
C ARG A 311 -6.69 -14.91 19.33
N CYS A 312 -6.90 -13.68 18.88
CA CYS A 312 -6.88 -12.50 19.72
C CYS A 312 -7.46 -11.28 18.98
N TYR A 313 -7.57 -10.19 19.73
CA TYR A 313 -7.67 -8.84 19.18
C TYR A 313 -6.31 -8.15 19.33
N THR A 314 -5.80 -7.57 18.25
CA THR A 314 -4.53 -6.83 18.22
C THR A 314 -4.77 -5.33 18.37
N ASP A 315 -4.10 -4.71 19.33
CA ASP A 315 -4.12 -3.26 19.51
C ASP A 315 -3.32 -2.53 18.42
N GLU A 316 -2.24 -3.16 17.92
CA GLU A 316 -1.33 -2.61 16.90
C GLU A 316 -2.06 -2.07 15.67
N ASP A 317 -3.07 -2.80 15.17
CA ASP A 317 -3.84 -2.46 13.98
C ASP A 317 -5.36 -2.55 14.18
N GLY A 318 -5.83 -2.93 15.37
CA GLY A 318 -7.24 -2.99 15.71
C GLY A 318 -8.00 -4.14 15.05
N THR A 319 -7.36 -5.28 14.81
CA THR A 319 -7.97 -6.42 14.12
C THR A 319 -8.27 -7.62 15.03
N TYR A 320 -9.33 -8.34 14.70
CA TYR A 320 -9.64 -9.66 15.24
C TYR A 320 -8.97 -10.72 14.37
N GLU A 321 -8.00 -11.41 14.93
CA GLU A 321 -7.21 -12.40 14.22
C GLU A 321 -7.88 -13.79 14.25
N ILE A 322 -8.17 -14.32 13.07
CA ILE A 322 -8.79 -15.63 12.88
C ILE A 322 -7.84 -16.50 12.07
N GLY A 323 -7.27 -17.51 12.73
CA GLY A 323 -6.43 -18.50 12.05
C GLY A 323 -7.29 -19.52 11.31
N GLN A 324 -6.96 -19.80 10.05
CA GLN A 324 -7.57 -20.86 9.27
C GLN A 324 -7.44 -22.24 9.95
N ALA A 325 -8.49 -23.06 9.86
CA ALA A 325 -8.46 -24.46 10.25
C ALA A 325 -9.06 -25.37 9.16
N ASP A 326 -10.17 -24.94 8.54
CA ASP A 326 -10.73 -25.55 7.35
C ASP A 326 -10.15 -24.87 6.09
N PRO A 327 -9.51 -25.61 5.16
CA PRO A 327 -8.92 -25.06 3.94
C PRO A 327 -9.94 -24.39 3.00
N THR A 328 -11.24 -24.66 3.16
CA THR A 328 -12.31 -24.21 2.26
C THR A 328 -13.01 -22.93 2.70
N GLY A 329 -12.95 -22.56 3.99
CA GLY A 329 -13.64 -21.37 4.48
C GLY A 329 -13.85 -21.34 5.98
N ALA A 330 -14.48 -20.28 6.47
CA ALA A 330 -14.83 -20.10 7.88
C ALA A 330 -16.11 -19.27 8.02
N THR A 331 -16.83 -19.49 9.14
CA THR A 331 -17.95 -18.67 9.57
C THR A 331 -17.64 -18.06 10.94
N ILE A 332 -17.74 -16.75 11.04
CA ILE A 332 -17.44 -15.96 12.24
C ILE A 332 -18.70 -15.23 12.66
N VAL A 333 -19.13 -15.42 13.90
CA VAL A 333 -20.37 -14.85 14.42
C VAL A 333 -20.06 -13.98 15.63
N PHE A 334 -20.44 -12.72 15.53
CA PHE A 334 -20.48 -11.80 16.67
C PHE A 334 -21.90 -11.71 17.22
N ALA A 335 -22.02 -11.69 18.54
CA ALA A 335 -23.28 -11.43 19.21
C ALA A 335 -23.83 -10.02 18.85
N PRO A 336 -25.14 -9.77 19.03
CA PRO A 336 -25.68 -8.42 18.86
C PRO A 336 -24.92 -7.41 19.73
N ASP A 337 -24.56 -6.28 19.15
CA ASP A 337 -23.84 -5.21 19.85
C ASP A 337 -24.68 -3.91 19.83
N PRO A 338 -25.24 -3.47 20.96
CA PRO A 338 -26.07 -2.27 21.02
C PRO A 338 -25.37 -0.98 20.53
N GLN A 339 -24.04 -0.97 20.53
CA GLN A 339 -23.23 0.15 20.03
C GLN A 339 -23.04 0.12 18.52
N GLN A 340 -23.40 -0.97 17.85
CA GLN A 340 -23.20 -1.19 16.41
C GLN A 340 -21.77 -0.88 15.98
N ARG A 341 -20.80 -1.33 16.78
CA ARG A 341 -19.38 -1.04 16.52
C ARG A 341 -18.93 -1.63 15.18
N THR A 342 -17.98 -0.97 14.55
CA THR A 342 -17.24 -1.52 13.42
C THR A 342 -16.16 -2.46 13.94
N ILE A 343 -16.11 -3.67 13.42
CA ILE A 343 -15.02 -4.62 13.67
C ILE A 343 -14.16 -4.77 12.40
N ARG A 344 -12.90 -5.13 12.59
CA ARG A 344 -11.97 -5.45 11.50
C ARG A 344 -11.45 -6.85 11.73
N LEU A 345 -11.57 -7.73 10.76
CA LEU A 345 -11.22 -9.13 10.88
C LEU A 345 -10.07 -9.44 9.91
N ARG A 346 -9.03 -10.09 10.41
CA ARG A 346 -7.94 -10.66 9.60
C ARG A 346 -8.05 -12.19 9.65
N TYR A 347 -8.45 -12.79 8.54
CA TYR A 347 -8.49 -14.23 8.36
C TYR A 347 -7.24 -14.69 7.63
N PHE A 348 -6.36 -15.40 8.33
CA PHE A 348 -5.03 -15.76 7.82
C PHE A 348 -4.85 -17.26 7.63
N ARG A 349 -4.12 -17.63 6.57
CA ARG A 349 -3.78 -19.01 6.21
C ARG A 349 -2.72 -19.58 7.17
N ARG A 350 -2.78 -20.88 7.47
CA ARG A 350 -1.61 -21.57 8.07
C ARG A 350 -0.56 -21.80 6.99
N LYS A 351 0.71 -21.43 7.24
CA LYS A 351 1.79 -21.60 6.27
C LYS A 351 1.97 -23.06 5.81
N THR A 352 1.56 -24.03 6.63
CA THR A 352 1.55 -25.47 6.31
C THR A 352 0.44 -25.92 5.34
N ASP A 353 -0.62 -25.13 5.16
CA ASP A 353 -1.76 -25.50 4.32
C ASP A 353 -1.49 -25.17 2.84
N PRO A 354 -2.10 -25.90 1.88
CA PRO A 354 -1.97 -25.59 0.46
C PRO A 354 -2.44 -24.16 0.15
N ARG A 355 -1.78 -23.53 -0.81
CA ARG A 355 -2.12 -22.19 -1.27
C ARG A 355 -3.45 -22.19 -2.00
N HIS A 356 -4.24 -21.14 -1.80
CA HIS A 356 -5.47 -20.91 -2.55
C HIS A 356 -5.21 -19.97 -3.72
N ARG A 357 -5.29 -20.48 -4.94
CA ARG A 357 -5.04 -19.70 -6.18
C ARG A 357 -6.33 -19.21 -6.86
N GLY A 358 -7.49 -19.54 -6.29
CA GLY A 358 -8.80 -19.10 -6.79
C GLY A 358 -9.23 -17.79 -6.14
N ALA A 359 -10.54 -17.64 -5.96
CA ALA A 359 -11.14 -16.48 -5.34
C ALA A 359 -11.58 -16.75 -3.89
N VAL A 360 -11.48 -15.74 -3.03
CA VAL A 360 -12.06 -15.64 -1.70
C VAL A 360 -13.33 -14.81 -1.79
N HIS A 361 -14.47 -15.45 -1.56
CA HIS A 361 -15.76 -14.78 -1.50
C HIS A 361 -16.15 -14.58 -0.04
N ALA A 362 -16.47 -13.34 0.34
CA ALA A 362 -16.93 -13.03 1.69
C ALA A 362 -18.33 -12.44 1.68
N THR A 363 -19.12 -12.78 2.69
CA THR A 363 -20.44 -12.20 2.92
C THR A 363 -20.62 -11.77 4.37
N ILE A 364 -21.43 -10.74 4.59
CA ILE A 364 -21.91 -10.31 5.90
C ILE A 364 -23.43 -10.49 5.89
N ASN A 365 -23.95 -11.34 6.78
CA ASN A 365 -25.36 -11.72 6.84
C ASN A 365 -25.91 -12.17 5.46
N GLY A 366 -25.09 -12.87 4.68
CA GLY A 366 -25.42 -13.37 3.33
C GLY A 366 -25.27 -12.35 2.19
N ALA A 367 -25.00 -11.07 2.47
CA ALA A 367 -24.73 -10.07 1.45
C ALA A 367 -23.22 -10.03 1.10
N PRO A 368 -22.83 -10.04 -0.19
CA PRO A 368 -21.42 -9.91 -0.59
C PRO A 368 -20.77 -8.66 0.02
N THR A 369 -19.53 -8.81 0.49
CA THR A 369 -18.74 -7.69 1.02
C THR A 369 -17.40 -7.58 0.31
N ARG A 370 -16.86 -6.36 0.24
CA ARG A 370 -15.50 -6.15 -0.28
C ARG A 370 -14.48 -6.72 0.71
N VAL A 371 -13.44 -7.33 0.16
CA VAL A 371 -12.31 -7.88 0.90
C VAL A 371 -11.03 -7.20 0.46
N GLN A 372 -10.08 -7.07 1.38
CA GLN A 372 -8.70 -6.73 1.08
C GLN A 372 -7.87 -8.00 1.23
N LEU A 373 -7.17 -8.38 0.16
CA LEU A 373 -6.36 -9.59 0.12
C LEU A 373 -4.90 -9.21 0.13
N VAL A 374 -4.16 -9.81 1.05
CA VAL A 374 -2.73 -9.53 1.25
C VAL A 374 -1.96 -10.84 1.25
N SER A 375 -0.75 -10.77 0.73
CA SER A 375 0.24 -11.83 0.78
C SER A 375 1.53 -11.21 1.32
N GLU A 376 2.05 -11.74 2.42
CA GLU A 376 3.35 -11.31 2.97
C GLU A 376 4.53 -11.94 2.20
N GLY A 377 4.24 -12.80 1.22
CA GLY A 377 5.18 -13.79 0.70
C GLY A 377 5.55 -14.77 1.82
N GLU A 378 6.18 -15.91 1.49
CA GLU A 378 6.67 -16.83 2.54
C GLU A 378 7.78 -16.24 3.44
N LEU A 379 8.03 -14.94 3.34
CA LEU A 379 8.98 -14.20 4.13
C LEU A 379 8.50 -14.13 5.59
N THR A 380 9.48 -14.17 6.47
CA THR A 380 9.30 -13.74 7.85
C THR A 380 9.60 -12.25 7.89
N ASP A 381 8.73 -11.47 8.52
CA ASP A 381 8.98 -10.07 8.88
C ASP A 381 10.14 -10.00 9.89
N ASP A 382 11.36 -10.38 9.48
CA ASP A 382 12.57 -10.32 10.27
C ASP A 382 13.31 -9.03 9.95
N ILE A 383 13.00 -8.04 10.77
CA ILE A 383 13.63 -6.74 10.88
C ILE A 383 15.17 -6.77 10.96
N CYS A 384 15.79 -7.85 11.46
CA CYS A 384 17.22 -7.88 11.77
C CYS A 384 18.06 -8.45 10.62
N VAL A 385 17.42 -9.00 9.58
CA VAL A 385 18.10 -9.68 8.49
C VAL A 385 17.69 -9.06 7.16
N PRO A 386 18.61 -8.37 6.45
CA PRO A 386 18.35 -7.98 5.07
C PRO A 386 18.28 -9.26 4.22
N MET A 387 17.06 -9.73 3.97
CA MET A 387 16.80 -10.82 3.03
C MET A 387 16.45 -10.21 1.69
N ASP A 388 17.43 -10.19 0.78
CA ASP A 388 17.19 -9.99 -0.64
C ASP A 388 16.76 -11.33 -1.24
N MET A 389 15.46 -11.49 -1.49
CA MET A 389 14.88 -12.75 -1.93
C MET A 389 14.27 -12.55 -3.31
N SER A 390 14.47 -13.53 -4.20
CA SER A 390 13.89 -13.56 -5.53
C SER A 390 12.37 -13.35 -5.45
N HIS A 391 11.84 -12.40 -6.23
CA HIS A 391 10.41 -12.14 -6.43
C HIS A 391 9.58 -13.43 -6.39
N LYS A 392 8.99 -13.72 -5.23
CA LYS A 392 8.08 -14.84 -5.05
C LYS A 392 6.76 -14.27 -4.58
N ASN A 393 5.97 -13.87 -5.55
CA ASN A 393 4.58 -13.53 -5.33
C ASN A 393 3.85 -14.77 -4.80
N ASP A 394 3.09 -14.58 -3.73
CA ASP A 394 2.18 -15.60 -3.19
C ASP A 394 0.73 -15.17 -3.41
N SER A 395 -0.20 -16.12 -3.34
CA SER A 395 -1.58 -15.86 -3.76
C SER A 395 -2.37 -15.11 -2.73
N ILE A 396 -2.66 -15.76 -1.61
CA ILE A 396 -3.50 -15.19 -0.57
C ILE A 396 -3.05 -15.83 0.75
N ASP A 397 -2.47 -15.00 1.61
CA ASP A 397 -2.21 -15.38 3.00
C ASP A 397 -3.28 -14.80 3.91
N ASP A 398 -3.69 -13.55 3.68
CA ASP A 398 -4.63 -12.82 4.51
C ASP A 398 -5.86 -12.34 3.73
N CYS A 399 -7.03 -12.46 4.38
CA CYS A 399 -8.27 -11.84 3.97
C CYS A 399 -8.73 -10.89 5.07
N ILE A 400 -8.83 -9.60 4.75
CA ILE A 400 -9.20 -8.54 5.67
C ILE A 400 -10.60 -8.03 5.32
N ILE A 401 -11.46 -7.96 6.34
CA ILE A 401 -12.87 -7.56 6.23
C ILE A 401 -13.18 -6.53 7.31
N SER A 402 -13.93 -5.48 6.95
CA SER A 402 -14.57 -4.58 7.92
C SER A 402 -16.07 -4.82 7.92
N ALA A 403 -16.68 -4.88 9.11
CA ALA A 403 -18.11 -5.12 9.27
C ALA A 403 -18.69 -4.28 10.42
N GLN A 404 -19.83 -3.65 10.18
CA GLN A 404 -20.62 -3.03 11.25
C GLN A 404 -21.50 -4.08 11.91
N LEU A 405 -21.42 -4.20 13.23
CA LEU A 405 -22.25 -5.14 13.98
C LEU A 405 -23.70 -4.66 14.09
N HIS A 406 -24.64 -5.60 14.07
CA HIS A 406 -26.05 -5.33 14.27
C HIS A 406 -26.41 -5.25 15.76
N SER A 407 -27.37 -4.39 16.12
CA SER A 407 -27.75 -4.15 17.52
C SER A 407 -28.69 -5.19 18.12
N GLU A 408 -29.51 -5.85 17.29
CA GLU A 408 -30.60 -6.71 17.77
C GLU A 408 -30.41 -8.21 17.46
N HIS A 409 -29.56 -8.53 16.49
CA HIS A 409 -29.35 -9.91 16.05
C HIS A 409 -27.87 -10.15 15.79
N PRO A 410 -27.39 -11.40 15.83
CA PRO A 410 -26.00 -11.72 15.53
C PRO A 410 -25.60 -11.21 14.15
N THR A 411 -24.31 -10.92 14.01
CA THR A 411 -23.69 -10.59 12.72
C THR A 411 -22.84 -11.77 12.30
N GLU A 412 -23.20 -12.38 11.18
CA GLU A 412 -22.49 -13.52 10.59
C GLU A 412 -21.58 -13.03 9.46
N ILE A 413 -20.30 -13.37 9.53
CA ILE A 413 -19.32 -13.16 8.48
C ILE A 413 -18.91 -14.53 7.96
N ARG A 414 -19.12 -14.76 6.67
CA ARG A 414 -18.76 -16.02 6.01
C ARG A 414 -17.69 -15.76 4.97
N ILE A 415 -16.64 -16.56 4.98
CA ILE A 415 -15.51 -16.50 4.05
C ILE A 415 -15.39 -17.87 3.39
N ASP A 416 -15.53 -17.93 2.07
CA ASP A 416 -15.42 -19.15 1.27
C ASP A 416 -14.28 -19.03 0.25
N LYS A 417 -13.54 -20.11 0.04
CA LYS A 417 -12.51 -20.24 -1.00
C LYS A 417 -13.09 -21.03 -2.18
N ILE A 418 -13.20 -20.39 -3.33
CA ILE A 418 -13.84 -20.92 -4.55
C ILE A 418 -12.91 -20.80 -5.77
N PRO A 419 -13.11 -21.57 -6.86
CA PRO A 419 -12.45 -21.31 -8.13
C PRO A 419 -12.78 -19.90 -8.65
N GLY A 420 -11.84 -19.26 -9.35
CA GLY A 420 -12.01 -17.90 -9.87
C GLY A 420 -10.68 -17.17 -10.10
N ILE A 421 -10.76 -15.85 -10.25
CA ILE A 421 -9.63 -14.92 -10.38
C ILE A 421 -9.70 -13.83 -9.31
N GLN A 422 -8.56 -13.41 -8.74
CA GLN A 422 -8.47 -12.31 -7.77
C GLN A 422 -7.13 -11.58 -7.80
N ALA A 423 -7.15 -10.31 -7.39
CA ALA A 423 -6.01 -9.46 -7.15
C ALA A 423 -5.66 -9.44 -5.65
N THR A 424 -4.36 -9.61 -5.35
CA THR A 424 -3.81 -9.62 -3.99
C THR A 424 -2.64 -8.65 -3.90
N TYR A 425 -2.67 -7.77 -2.92
CA TYR A 425 -1.53 -6.91 -2.59
C TYR A 425 -0.36 -7.74 -2.06
N GLN A 426 0.84 -7.55 -2.63
CA GLN A 426 2.06 -8.24 -2.20
C GLN A 426 2.82 -7.34 -1.22
N SER A 427 2.69 -7.66 0.06
CA SER A 427 3.46 -7.05 1.13
C SER A 427 4.84 -7.72 1.21
N GLU A 428 5.78 -7.34 0.34
CA GLU A 428 7.16 -7.81 0.49
C GLU A 428 7.85 -7.05 1.63
N ILE A 429 8.14 -7.74 2.73
CA ILE A 429 9.09 -7.25 3.72
C ILE A 429 10.44 -7.89 3.42
N THR A 430 11.21 -7.24 2.54
CA THR A 430 12.67 -7.29 2.73
C THR A 430 12.91 -6.78 4.16
N GLY A 431 13.62 -7.54 4.99
CA GLY A 431 13.90 -7.13 6.36
C GLY A 431 14.39 -5.68 6.44
N VAL A 432 14.26 -5.05 7.61
CA VAL A 432 14.76 -3.69 7.82
C VAL A 432 16.29 -3.74 7.66
N ASP A 433 16.78 -3.52 6.44
CA ASP A 433 18.21 -3.30 6.26
C ASP A 433 18.56 -2.00 6.99
N LEU A 434 19.26 -2.13 8.11
CA LEU A 434 19.82 -1.02 8.89
C LEU A 434 20.85 -0.23 8.08
N ASN A 435 21.33 -0.75 6.94
CA ASN A 435 22.13 -0.02 5.95
C ASN A 435 21.30 0.57 4.79
N ARG A 436 19.97 0.63 4.93
CA ARG A 436 19.02 1.33 4.05
C ARG A 436 18.91 0.79 2.60
N ARG A 437 19.21 -0.49 2.30
CA ARG A 437 19.19 -1.02 0.91
C ARG A 437 17.88 -1.64 0.40
N ALA A 438 16.76 -1.57 1.11
CA ALA A 438 15.54 -2.19 0.58
C ALA A 438 14.86 -1.36 -0.51
N GLY A 439 14.55 -2.01 -1.65
CA GLY A 439 13.59 -1.51 -2.63
C GLY A 439 12.16 -1.84 -2.18
N ASN A 440 11.24 -0.91 -2.37
CA ASN A 440 9.83 -1.12 -2.09
C ASN A 440 9.09 -1.37 -3.40
N HIS A 441 8.48 -2.53 -3.54
CA HIS A 441 7.53 -2.82 -4.60
C HIS A 441 6.12 -2.62 -4.07
N ARG A 442 5.25 -2.03 -4.88
CA ARG A 442 3.83 -1.78 -4.54
C ARG A 442 2.99 -2.62 -5.50
N ASP A 443 3.18 -3.93 -5.41
CA ASP A 443 2.72 -4.87 -6.43
C ASP A 443 1.39 -5.50 -6.05
N ILE A 444 0.53 -5.61 -7.05
CA ILE A 444 -0.73 -6.35 -6.98
C ILE A 444 -0.61 -7.54 -7.91
N ALA A 445 -0.52 -8.74 -7.34
CA ALA A 445 -0.48 -9.96 -8.11
C ALA A 445 -1.90 -10.47 -8.38
N VAL A 446 -2.21 -10.75 -9.64
CA VAL A 446 -3.49 -11.33 -10.03
C VAL A 446 -3.33 -12.84 -10.16
N TRP A 447 -4.09 -13.59 -9.37
CA TRP A 447 -4.09 -15.04 -9.33
C TRP A 447 -5.38 -15.60 -9.93
N SER A 448 -5.27 -16.76 -10.58
CA SER A 448 -6.40 -17.45 -11.16
C SER A 448 -6.32 -18.94 -10.85
N SER A 449 -7.45 -19.57 -10.56
CA SER A 449 -7.49 -21.03 -10.38
C SER A 449 -7.12 -21.79 -11.67
N LYS A 450 -7.05 -21.11 -12.83
CA LYS A 450 -6.53 -21.64 -14.10
C LYS A 450 -5.00 -21.66 -14.15
N ASN A 451 -4.30 -20.81 -13.40
CA ASN A 451 -2.83 -20.78 -13.30
C ASN A 451 -2.37 -21.10 -11.87
N GLN A 452 -1.89 -22.32 -11.64
CA GLN A 452 -1.54 -22.77 -10.30
C GLN A 452 -0.10 -22.43 -9.90
N GLN A 453 0.77 -22.19 -10.88
CA GLN A 453 2.22 -22.17 -10.68
C GLN A 453 2.79 -20.74 -10.62
N ALA A 454 2.11 -19.76 -11.20
CA ALA A 454 2.52 -18.36 -11.24
C ALA A 454 1.29 -17.43 -11.19
N PRO A 455 1.46 -16.16 -10.77
CA PRO A 455 0.41 -15.17 -10.98
C PRO A 455 0.15 -15.03 -12.49
N LEU A 456 -1.09 -14.69 -12.84
CA LEU A 456 -1.46 -14.34 -14.20
C LEU A 456 -0.69 -13.10 -14.65
N LEU A 457 -0.61 -12.10 -13.79
CA LEU A 457 0.17 -10.89 -13.98
C LEU A 457 0.43 -10.21 -12.64
N GLU A 458 1.31 -9.22 -12.66
CA GLU A 458 1.57 -8.29 -11.56
C GLU A 458 1.25 -6.87 -12.04
N PHE A 459 0.70 -6.02 -11.18
CA PHE A 459 0.48 -4.61 -11.47
C PHE A 459 1.22 -3.77 -10.43
N ASP A 460 2.20 -2.98 -10.86
CA ASP A 460 3.02 -2.15 -9.98
C ASP A 460 2.45 -0.74 -9.88
N LEU A 461 2.04 -0.33 -8.67
CA LEU A 461 1.50 1.00 -8.39
C LEU A 461 2.55 2.11 -8.47
N PHE A 462 3.85 1.79 -8.50
CA PHE A 462 4.91 2.77 -8.69
C PHE A 462 5.13 3.12 -10.17
N SER A 463 5.29 2.11 -11.02
CA SER A 463 5.47 2.32 -12.47
C SER A 463 4.16 2.54 -13.24
N GLY A 464 3.03 2.09 -12.69
CA GLY A 464 1.73 2.11 -13.38
C GLY A 464 1.72 1.14 -14.57
N ALA A 465 2.36 -0.03 -14.44
CA ALA A 465 2.53 -1.00 -15.50
C ALA A 465 2.12 -2.41 -15.06
N ILE A 466 1.66 -3.21 -16.03
CA ILE A 466 1.57 -4.65 -15.88
C ILE A 466 2.97 -5.23 -16.06
N HIS A 467 3.36 -6.11 -15.15
CA HIS A 467 4.56 -6.93 -15.22
C HIS A 467 4.19 -8.40 -15.37
N ARG A 468 5.07 -9.14 -16.05
CA ARG A 468 5.12 -10.61 -16.06
C ARG A 468 3.78 -11.29 -16.40
N LEU A 469 3.09 -10.83 -17.45
CA LEU A 469 1.86 -11.49 -17.92
C LEU A 469 2.17 -12.91 -18.43
N THR A 470 1.51 -13.91 -17.87
CA THR A 470 1.68 -15.35 -18.20
C THR A 470 0.45 -15.92 -18.91
N ASP A 471 0.66 -16.99 -19.68
CA ASP A 471 -0.45 -17.84 -20.13
C ASP A 471 -0.90 -18.80 -19.00
N TYR A 472 -2.17 -19.24 -18.99
CA TYR A 472 -2.73 -20.06 -17.90
C TYR A 472 -1.94 -21.35 -17.63
N ARG A 473 -1.20 -21.86 -18.60
CA ARG A 473 -0.41 -23.10 -18.50
C ARG A 473 1.10 -22.88 -18.50
N GLN A 474 1.54 -21.62 -18.41
CA GLN A 474 2.95 -21.25 -18.46
C GLN A 474 3.40 -20.67 -17.12
N THR A 475 4.66 -20.92 -16.76
CA THR A 475 5.31 -20.29 -15.61
C THR A 475 6.15 -19.08 -15.99
N GLU A 476 6.57 -19.05 -17.25
CA GLU A 476 7.39 -18.00 -17.81
C GLU A 476 6.49 -16.91 -18.43
N PRO A 477 6.79 -15.62 -18.21
CA PRO A 477 6.02 -14.55 -18.82
C PRO A 477 6.11 -14.54 -20.34
N VAL A 478 4.99 -14.17 -20.97
CA VAL A 478 4.88 -13.84 -22.39
C VAL A 478 5.12 -12.35 -22.63
N ILE A 479 4.68 -11.49 -21.69
CA ILE A 479 5.01 -10.06 -21.67
C ILE A 479 5.75 -9.78 -20.37
N TRP A 480 6.87 -9.07 -20.46
CA TRP A 480 7.64 -8.69 -19.28
C TRP A 480 7.11 -7.40 -18.65
N GLU A 481 6.85 -6.38 -19.47
CA GLU A 481 6.31 -5.10 -19.01
C GLU A 481 5.34 -4.52 -20.07
N MET A 482 4.22 -3.98 -19.61
CA MET A 482 3.22 -3.26 -20.40
C MET A 482 2.74 -2.04 -19.61
N PRO A 483 3.22 -0.83 -19.95
CA PRO A 483 2.76 0.40 -19.31
C PRO A 483 1.25 0.59 -19.44
N LEU A 484 0.61 1.02 -18.36
CA LEU A 484 -0.83 1.33 -18.27
C LEU A 484 -1.06 2.80 -17.91
N ALA A 485 -0.18 3.68 -18.37
CA ALA A 485 -0.30 5.13 -18.28
C ALA A 485 0.21 5.78 -19.57
N PHE A 486 -0.26 6.99 -19.88
CA PHE A 486 0.29 7.75 -21.00
C PHE A 486 1.66 8.35 -20.68
N PHE A 487 2.53 8.43 -21.68
CA PHE A 487 3.86 9.03 -21.57
C PHE A 487 4.32 9.56 -22.94
N LYS A 488 5.45 10.25 -22.96
CA LYS A 488 6.13 10.66 -24.19
C LYS A 488 7.07 9.55 -24.66
N SER A 489 7.04 9.23 -25.95
CA SER A 489 7.99 8.33 -26.58
C SER A 489 9.44 8.74 -26.32
N CYS A 490 10.24 7.80 -25.84
CA CYS A 490 11.62 8.02 -25.41
C CYS A 490 11.76 9.18 -24.39
N GLY A 491 10.80 9.30 -23.45
CA GLY A 491 10.84 10.30 -22.39
C GLY A 491 12.11 10.21 -21.54
N ILE A 492 12.72 11.36 -21.23
CA ILE A 492 14.00 11.43 -20.50
C ILE A 492 13.86 12.04 -19.10
N SER A 493 12.67 12.53 -18.76
CA SER A 493 12.37 13.23 -17.51
C SER A 493 11.12 12.64 -16.86
N LYS A 494 11.02 12.67 -15.53
CA LYS A 494 9.78 12.28 -14.82
C LYS A 494 8.55 13.08 -15.26
N HIS A 495 8.75 14.29 -15.81
CA HIS A 495 7.67 15.13 -16.35
C HIS A 495 7.05 14.56 -17.64
N ASP A 496 7.80 13.70 -18.34
CA ASP A 496 7.39 13.05 -19.60
C ASP A 496 6.51 11.80 -19.36
N TYR A 497 6.20 11.45 -18.10
CA TYR A 497 5.44 10.23 -17.74
C TYR A 497 4.25 10.59 -16.84
N LEU A 498 3.08 9.98 -17.11
CA LEU A 498 1.87 10.15 -16.30
C LEU A 498 1.64 8.96 -15.36
N ASN A 499 2.68 8.50 -14.66
CA ASN A 499 2.63 7.33 -13.81
C ASN A 499 2.68 7.63 -12.29
N GLN A 500 2.67 8.92 -11.89
CA GLN A 500 2.60 9.25 -10.48
C GLN A 500 1.17 9.07 -9.96
N VAL A 501 0.93 7.95 -9.28
CA VAL A 501 -0.38 7.54 -8.76
C VAL A 501 -1.05 8.65 -7.95
N ARG A 502 -2.37 8.78 -8.16
CA ARG A 502 -3.28 9.66 -7.43
C ARG A 502 -4.45 8.87 -6.86
N ALA A 503 -5.01 7.96 -7.64
CA ALA A 503 -6.06 7.08 -7.18
C ALA A 503 -5.87 5.67 -7.73
N PHE A 504 -6.33 4.71 -6.94
CA PHE A 504 -6.35 3.30 -7.29
C PHE A 504 -7.59 2.64 -6.66
N SER A 505 -8.19 1.69 -7.34
CA SER A 505 -9.19 0.80 -6.74
C SER A 505 -9.32 -0.52 -7.46
N ILE A 506 -9.55 -1.58 -6.69
CA ILE A 506 -9.98 -2.89 -7.18
C ILE A 506 -11.52 -2.88 -7.20
N GLU A 507 -12.12 -2.52 -8.32
CA GLU A 507 -13.57 -2.37 -8.47
C GLU A 507 -14.31 -3.72 -8.40
N GLU A 508 -13.73 -4.75 -9.03
CA GLU A 508 -14.18 -6.14 -8.93
C GLU A 508 -13.00 -7.02 -8.52
N ASN A 509 -13.19 -7.90 -7.54
CA ASN A 509 -12.15 -8.81 -7.06
C ASN A 509 -12.67 -10.25 -6.95
N GLY A 510 -12.95 -10.87 -8.09
CA GLY A 510 -13.38 -12.25 -8.23
C GLY A 510 -14.85 -12.52 -7.89
N PRO A 511 -15.31 -13.78 -8.05
CA PRO A 511 -14.61 -14.88 -8.72
C PRO A 511 -14.59 -14.75 -10.25
N ASP A 512 -15.50 -13.94 -10.81
CA ASP A 512 -15.79 -13.92 -12.25
C ASP A 512 -14.90 -12.97 -13.05
N ALA A 513 -14.37 -11.94 -12.41
CA ALA A 513 -13.43 -11.00 -13.02
C ALA A 513 -12.60 -10.26 -11.97
N VAL A 514 -11.47 -9.71 -12.41
CA VAL A 514 -10.78 -8.63 -11.71
C VAL A 514 -10.92 -7.36 -12.53
N SER A 515 -11.35 -6.27 -11.89
CA SER A 515 -11.43 -4.95 -12.50
C SER A 515 -10.67 -3.94 -11.65
N LEU A 516 -9.72 -3.23 -12.26
CA LEU A 516 -8.86 -2.24 -11.61
C LEU A 516 -9.09 -0.87 -12.25
N TYR A 517 -9.14 0.16 -11.42
CA TYR A 517 -9.03 1.56 -11.84
C TYR A 517 -7.71 2.14 -11.32
N PHE A 518 -7.01 2.86 -12.20
CA PHE A 518 -5.76 3.54 -11.89
C PHE A 518 -5.78 4.95 -12.47
N CYS A 519 -5.47 5.95 -11.64
CA CYS A 519 -5.35 7.33 -12.05
C CYS A 519 -3.99 7.88 -11.60
N ALA A 520 -3.29 8.52 -12.53
CA ALA A 520 -1.96 9.04 -12.32
C ALA A 520 -1.71 10.33 -13.09
N THR A 521 -0.65 11.06 -12.73
CA THR A 521 -0.29 12.36 -13.31
C THR A 521 1.22 12.46 -13.49
N ASN A 522 1.70 13.54 -14.13
CA ASN A 522 3.10 13.95 -14.02
C ASN A 522 3.36 14.72 -12.70
N PRO A 523 4.63 14.95 -12.32
CA PRO A 523 5.01 15.69 -11.11
C PRO A 523 4.34 17.05 -10.90
N ASN A 524 3.99 17.74 -11.98
CA ASN A 524 3.36 19.06 -11.93
C ASN A 524 1.84 19.01 -12.12
N GLN A 525 1.24 17.82 -12.24
CA GLN A 525 -0.20 17.60 -12.41
C GLN A 525 -0.79 18.37 -13.61
N ARG A 526 -0.01 18.54 -14.68
CA ARG A 526 -0.45 19.27 -15.89
C ARG A 526 -1.23 18.41 -16.87
N ALA A 527 -1.11 17.09 -16.71
CA ALA A 527 -1.90 16.11 -17.43
C ALA A 527 -2.15 14.91 -16.51
N GLN A 528 -3.24 14.21 -16.79
CA GLN A 528 -3.71 13.05 -16.04
C GLN A 528 -3.92 11.89 -16.99
N SER A 529 -3.56 10.69 -16.55
CA SER A 529 -3.86 9.42 -17.19
C SER A 529 -4.80 8.64 -16.29
N GLU A 530 -5.88 8.12 -16.86
CA GLU A 530 -6.80 7.19 -16.22
C GLU A 530 -6.83 5.89 -17.00
N THR A 531 -6.84 4.77 -16.29
CA THR A 531 -6.87 3.43 -16.87
C THR A 531 -7.89 2.58 -16.13
N TRP A 532 -8.78 1.95 -16.90
CA TRP A 532 -9.69 0.90 -16.45
C TRP A 532 -9.23 -0.41 -17.08
N LEU A 533 -8.84 -1.36 -16.25
CA LEU A 533 -8.42 -2.69 -16.66
C LEU A 533 -9.45 -3.70 -16.17
N ARG A 534 -9.92 -4.58 -17.05
CA ARG A 534 -10.76 -5.72 -16.70
C ARG A 534 -10.15 -7.03 -17.21
N ILE A 535 -10.22 -8.06 -16.37
CA ILE A 535 -9.67 -9.40 -16.62
C ILE A 535 -10.78 -10.43 -16.37
N PRO A 536 -11.49 -10.90 -17.41
CA PRO A 536 -12.52 -11.94 -17.26
C PRO A 536 -11.92 -13.29 -16.86
N PHE A 537 -12.58 -13.97 -15.93
CA PHE A 537 -12.24 -15.36 -15.59
C PHE A 537 -12.81 -16.36 -16.60
N ASP A 538 -13.99 -16.11 -17.16
CA ASP A 538 -14.73 -17.04 -18.02
C ASP A 538 -14.17 -17.17 -19.45
N HIS A 539 -13.09 -16.45 -19.76
CA HIS A 539 -12.44 -16.49 -21.07
C HIS A 539 -11.52 -17.73 -21.23
N PRO A 540 -11.46 -18.37 -22.42
CA PRO A 540 -10.61 -19.55 -22.64
C PRO A 540 -9.10 -19.27 -22.56
N ARG A 541 -8.72 -18.00 -22.69
CA ARG A 541 -7.34 -17.50 -22.71
C ARG A 541 -7.21 -16.29 -21.78
N PRO A 542 -6.02 -15.97 -21.27
CA PRO A 542 -5.79 -14.66 -20.66
C PRO A 542 -6.19 -13.54 -21.61
N ARG A 543 -7.09 -12.69 -21.14
CA ARG A 543 -7.61 -11.53 -21.86
C ARG A 543 -7.58 -10.33 -20.93
N LEU A 544 -7.03 -9.23 -21.42
CA LEU A 544 -7.00 -7.93 -20.75
C LEU A 544 -7.85 -6.97 -21.57
N GLU A 545 -8.86 -6.40 -20.95
CA GLU A 545 -9.73 -5.38 -21.54
C GLU A 545 -9.34 -4.05 -20.92
N VAL A 546 -8.79 -3.14 -21.72
CA VAL A 546 -8.22 -1.89 -21.22
C VAL A 546 -8.89 -0.71 -21.88
N ARG A 547 -9.30 0.25 -21.07
CA ARG A 547 -9.64 1.61 -21.51
C ARG A 547 -8.67 2.57 -20.86
N MET A 548 -8.06 3.44 -21.65
CA MET A 548 -7.21 4.51 -21.15
C MET A 548 -7.69 5.86 -21.64
N LYS A 549 -7.50 6.87 -20.80
CA LYS A 549 -7.81 8.26 -21.09
C LYS A 549 -6.69 9.15 -20.59
N MET A 550 -6.27 10.11 -21.41
CA MET A 550 -5.40 11.20 -21.02
C MET A 550 -6.14 12.52 -21.15
N ASP A 551 -6.20 13.28 -20.06
CA ASP A 551 -6.68 14.67 -20.06
C ASP A 551 -5.51 15.63 -19.85
N VAL A 552 -5.37 16.60 -20.75
CA VAL A 552 -4.43 17.71 -20.60
C VAL A 552 -5.09 18.79 -19.74
N ILE A 553 -4.62 18.96 -18.51
CA ILE A 553 -5.20 19.88 -17.52
C ILE A 553 -4.67 21.30 -17.74
N GLU A 554 -3.36 21.47 -17.87
CA GLU A 554 -2.72 22.77 -18.13
C GLU A 554 -1.98 22.79 -19.46
N GLY A 555 -1.26 21.71 -19.77
CA GLY A 555 -0.48 21.60 -20.99
C GLY A 555 0.38 20.34 -21.01
N TRP A 556 0.56 19.76 -22.20
CA TRP A 556 1.42 18.61 -22.41
C TRP A 556 2.58 18.96 -23.34
N ASP A 557 3.81 18.95 -22.81
CA ASP A 557 5.00 19.51 -23.45
C ASP A 557 5.64 18.59 -24.51
N ALA A 558 4.89 17.61 -25.04
CA ALA A 558 5.38 16.67 -26.03
C ALA A 558 4.50 16.61 -27.28
N GLN A 559 5.14 16.30 -28.41
CA GLN A 559 4.51 16.16 -29.72
C GLN A 559 3.87 14.79 -29.93
N ASN A 560 3.97 13.88 -28.96
CA ASN A 560 3.32 12.59 -28.96
C ASN A 560 2.76 12.26 -27.58
N ALA A 561 1.78 11.37 -27.56
CA ALA A 561 1.23 10.75 -26.36
C ALA A 561 1.16 9.25 -26.63
N GLU A 562 2.13 8.52 -26.09
CA GLU A 562 2.26 7.07 -26.16
C GLU A 562 1.50 6.42 -25.02
N PHE A 563 0.85 5.31 -25.32
CA PHE A 563 0.05 4.53 -24.38
C PHE A 563 0.36 3.03 -24.45
N SER A 564 1.16 2.59 -25.43
CA SER A 564 1.62 1.22 -25.56
C SER A 564 3.10 1.22 -25.94
N ASP A 565 3.92 0.70 -25.03
CA ASP A 565 5.34 0.42 -25.23
C ASP A 565 5.63 -0.95 -24.59
N ILE A 566 5.23 -2.01 -25.29
CA ILE A 566 5.27 -3.37 -24.73
C ILE A 566 6.69 -3.90 -24.81
N PHE A 567 7.24 -4.29 -23.65
CA PHE A 567 8.50 -5.00 -23.52
C PHE A 567 8.21 -6.48 -23.30
N PRO A 568 8.32 -7.32 -24.35
CA PRO A 568 8.06 -8.76 -24.20
C PRO A 568 9.17 -9.49 -23.43
N TYR A 569 10.36 -8.88 -23.27
CA TYR A 569 11.56 -9.57 -22.80
C TYR A 569 12.14 -8.96 -21.52
N PRO A 570 12.79 -9.77 -20.66
CA PRO A 570 13.38 -9.29 -19.40
C PRO A 570 14.63 -8.42 -19.61
N SER A 571 15.18 -8.38 -20.82
CA SER A 571 16.40 -7.65 -21.08
C SER A 571 16.61 -7.29 -22.55
N ARG A 572 17.55 -6.39 -22.78
CA ARG A 572 18.06 -6.01 -24.10
C ARG A 572 18.96 -7.04 -24.77
N LEU A 573 19.27 -8.13 -24.06
CA LEU A 573 20.15 -9.18 -24.58
C LEU A 573 19.36 -10.01 -25.59
N PRO A 574 19.74 -10.00 -26.88
CA PRO A 574 18.96 -10.67 -27.89
C PRO A 574 18.69 -12.13 -27.55
N GLU A 575 19.64 -12.87 -26.98
CA GLU A 575 19.48 -14.26 -26.51
C GLU A 575 18.29 -14.52 -25.57
N THR A 576 17.77 -13.49 -24.91
CA THR A 576 16.59 -13.59 -24.04
C THR A 576 15.27 -13.38 -24.77
N TRP A 577 15.31 -12.98 -26.04
CA TRP A 577 14.12 -12.73 -26.85
C TRP A 577 13.55 -14.06 -27.35
N PHE A 578 12.23 -14.15 -27.49
CA PHE A 578 11.54 -15.40 -27.84
C PHE A 578 10.37 -15.24 -28.83
N HIS A 579 10.06 -14.03 -29.29
CA HIS A 579 9.21 -13.82 -30.48
C HIS A 579 10.07 -13.51 -31.70
N ASP A 580 9.77 -14.15 -32.83
CA ASP A 580 10.56 -14.04 -34.05
C ASP A 580 10.08 -12.96 -35.03
N ALA A 581 8.98 -12.27 -34.75
CA ALA A 581 8.41 -11.26 -35.62
C ALA A 581 7.31 -10.41 -34.95
N VAL A 582 7.01 -9.30 -35.61
CA VAL A 582 5.85 -8.45 -35.34
C VAL A 582 4.99 -8.32 -36.59
N LEU A 583 3.68 -8.44 -36.42
CA LEU A 583 2.67 -8.21 -37.46
C LEU A 583 1.75 -7.06 -37.01
N PHE A 584 1.44 -6.15 -37.92
CA PHE A 584 0.37 -5.17 -37.77
C PHE A 584 -0.63 -5.36 -38.90
N VAL A 585 -1.92 -5.28 -38.58
CA VAL A 585 -3.02 -5.37 -39.54
C VAL A 585 -3.97 -4.20 -39.31
N GLU A 586 -4.24 -3.48 -40.39
CA GLU A 586 -5.32 -2.50 -40.56
C GLU A 586 -6.19 -3.03 -41.71
N ARG A 587 -7.40 -2.50 -41.93
CA ARG A 587 -8.35 -3.05 -42.91
C ARG A 587 -7.79 -3.13 -44.33
N ASP A 588 -6.98 -2.17 -44.74
CA ASP A 588 -6.40 -2.08 -46.08
C ASP A 588 -4.89 -2.34 -46.13
N ARG A 589 -4.26 -2.58 -44.97
CA ARG A 589 -2.81 -2.67 -44.84
C ARG A 589 -2.38 -3.77 -43.90
N THR A 590 -1.29 -4.44 -44.28
CA THR A 590 -0.58 -5.35 -43.39
C THR A 590 0.88 -4.98 -43.41
N TYR A 591 1.49 -4.84 -42.23
CA TYR A 591 2.91 -4.62 -42.07
C TYR A 591 3.52 -5.76 -41.26
N TYR A 592 4.57 -6.37 -41.79
CA TYR A 592 5.25 -7.49 -41.17
C TYR A 592 6.73 -7.17 -41.03
N LYS A 593 7.28 -7.38 -39.84
CA LYS A 593 8.69 -7.19 -39.53
C LYS A 593 9.24 -8.45 -38.87
N PRO A 594 10.09 -9.24 -39.56
CA PRO A 594 10.85 -10.29 -38.92
C PRO A 594 11.81 -9.72 -37.86
N ASN A 595 12.03 -10.48 -36.81
CA ASN A 595 12.95 -10.19 -35.71
C ASN A 595 14.22 -11.06 -35.81
N PHE A 596 14.93 -10.98 -36.94
CA PHE A 596 16.20 -11.71 -37.10
C PHE A 596 17.34 -10.94 -36.40
N ARG A 597 18.12 -11.60 -35.55
CA ARG A 597 19.19 -10.95 -34.78
C ARG A 597 20.49 -10.87 -35.58
N PRO A 598 21.23 -9.74 -35.57
CA PRO A 598 20.89 -8.40 -35.06
C PRO A 598 20.35 -7.51 -36.19
N ASP A 599 19.02 -7.39 -36.33
CA ASP A 599 18.41 -6.43 -37.25
C ASP A 599 18.17 -5.09 -36.53
N LEU A 600 18.92 -4.07 -36.94
CA LEU A 600 18.79 -2.69 -36.44
C LEU A 600 17.78 -1.87 -37.24
N SER A 601 17.07 -2.48 -38.20
CA SER A 601 16.09 -1.78 -39.02
C SER A 601 14.92 -1.30 -38.15
N VAL A 602 14.52 -0.04 -38.34
CA VAL A 602 13.30 0.51 -37.74
C VAL A 602 12.16 0.31 -38.71
N GLY A 603 11.06 -0.24 -38.22
CA GLY A 603 9.79 -0.34 -38.95
C GLY A 603 8.82 0.68 -38.42
N SER A 604 8.24 1.54 -39.26
CA SER A 604 7.17 2.45 -38.85
C SER A 604 6.01 2.43 -39.84
N GLY A 605 4.82 2.52 -39.30
CA GLY A 605 3.61 2.86 -40.04
C GLY A 605 3.04 4.16 -39.51
N SER A 606 2.64 5.04 -40.41
CA SER A 606 1.82 6.20 -40.07
C SER A 606 0.53 6.16 -40.85
N GLY A 607 -0.56 6.54 -40.18
CA GLY A 607 -1.68 7.22 -40.81
C GLY A 607 -2.68 6.36 -41.61
N SER A 608 -3.33 5.40 -40.98
CA SER A 608 -4.59 4.84 -41.50
C SER A 608 -5.81 5.64 -41.04
N ASP A 609 -6.85 5.71 -41.88
CA ASP A 609 -8.19 6.20 -41.47
C ASP A 609 -9.00 5.12 -40.72
N ASP A 610 -8.44 3.92 -40.57
CA ASP A 610 -9.06 2.86 -39.79
C ASP A 610 -9.03 3.21 -38.29
N PRO A 611 -10.18 3.19 -37.59
CA PRO A 611 -10.19 3.34 -36.14
C PRO A 611 -9.53 2.17 -35.41
N PHE A 612 -9.29 1.03 -36.08
CA PHE A 612 -8.71 -0.16 -35.47
C PHE A 612 -7.28 -0.45 -35.95
N LEU A 613 -6.44 -0.85 -35.01
CA LEU A 613 -5.09 -1.37 -35.27
C LEU A 613 -4.92 -2.69 -34.54
N PHE A 614 -4.77 -3.77 -35.30
CA PHE A 614 -4.38 -5.07 -34.75
C PHE A 614 -2.86 -5.22 -34.78
N TYR A 615 -2.29 -5.76 -33.72
CA TYR A 615 -0.90 -6.21 -33.69
C TYR A 615 -0.76 -7.63 -33.15
N ALA A 616 0.30 -8.32 -33.59
CA ALA A 616 0.73 -9.59 -33.03
C ALA A 616 2.25 -9.67 -32.84
N LEU A 617 2.69 -10.15 -31.67
CA LEU A 617 4.06 -10.63 -31.40
C LEU A 617 4.09 -12.15 -31.46
N TYR A 618 4.90 -12.72 -32.37
CA TYR A 618 4.85 -14.15 -32.70
C TYR A 618 6.07 -14.57 -33.55
N PRO A 619 6.19 -15.85 -33.93
CA PRO A 619 5.80 -17.01 -33.16
C PRO A 619 6.61 -17.09 -31.85
N ALA A 620 6.03 -17.67 -30.80
CA ALA A 620 6.73 -17.97 -29.54
C ALA A 620 6.13 -19.19 -28.85
N ASP A 621 6.98 -20.13 -28.41
CA ASP A 621 6.55 -21.34 -27.69
C ASP A 621 5.85 -21.03 -26.35
N ARG A 622 6.12 -19.86 -25.78
CA ARG A 622 5.49 -19.38 -24.54
C ARG A 622 4.08 -18.85 -24.76
N GLY A 623 3.69 -18.59 -26.01
CA GLY A 623 2.46 -17.92 -26.38
C GLY A 623 2.72 -16.64 -27.18
N ASN A 624 1.82 -16.33 -28.10
CA ASN A 624 1.86 -15.10 -28.91
C ASN A 624 1.00 -14.02 -28.25
N VAL A 625 1.38 -12.76 -28.42
CA VAL A 625 0.58 -11.62 -27.95
C VAL A 625 -0.24 -11.11 -29.11
N LEU A 626 -1.55 -11.02 -28.94
CA LEU A 626 -2.45 -10.34 -29.87
C LEU A 626 -3.03 -9.12 -29.18
N ALA A 627 -3.06 -7.97 -29.82
CA ALA A 627 -3.95 -6.92 -29.34
C ALA A 627 -4.64 -6.16 -30.47
N LEU A 628 -5.79 -5.61 -30.13
CA LEU A 628 -6.60 -4.78 -30.99
C LEU A 628 -6.83 -3.45 -30.29
N PHE A 629 -6.30 -2.37 -30.86
CA PHE A 629 -6.54 -1.01 -30.40
C PHE A 629 -7.69 -0.38 -31.19
N GLU A 630 -8.54 0.36 -30.50
CA GLU A 630 -9.55 1.25 -31.05
C GLU A 630 -9.18 2.70 -30.71
N ASN A 631 -9.32 3.60 -31.68
CA ASN A 631 -9.18 5.04 -31.50
C ASN A 631 -10.55 5.73 -31.38
N PRO A 632 -11.14 5.82 -30.17
CA PRO A 632 -12.40 6.50 -29.97
C PRO A 632 -12.26 8.03 -30.07
N GLN A 633 -11.16 8.59 -29.58
CA GLN A 633 -10.96 10.04 -29.55
C GLN A 633 -9.47 10.41 -29.36
N PRO A 634 -8.97 11.46 -30.05
CA PRO A 634 -9.62 12.23 -31.09
C PRO A 634 -9.56 11.52 -32.45
N THR A 635 -10.71 11.38 -33.11
CA THR A 635 -10.84 10.65 -34.40
C THR A 635 -9.97 11.22 -35.53
N GLU A 636 -9.61 12.50 -35.46
CA GLU A 636 -8.76 13.17 -36.44
C GLU A 636 -7.25 12.88 -36.25
N ARG A 637 -6.84 12.35 -35.09
CA ARG A 637 -5.44 11.98 -34.82
C ARG A 637 -5.29 10.48 -34.95
N LYS A 638 -4.50 10.08 -35.94
CA LYS A 638 -4.28 8.67 -36.29
C LYS A 638 -3.21 8.06 -35.38
N PHE A 639 -3.30 6.75 -35.17
CA PHE A 639 -2.20 6.02 -34.55
C PHE A 639 -0.94 6.11 -35.42
N HIS A 640 0.18 6.32 -34.73
CA HIS A 640 1.50 6.06 -35.25
C HIS A 640 2.05 4.86 -34.50
N TYR A 641 2.61 3.89 -35.23
CA TYR A 641 3.23 2.73 -34.64
C TYR A 641 4.62 2.50 -35.20
N SER A 642 5.53 2.03 -34.34
CA SER A 642 6.88 1.68 -34.74
C SER A 642 7.45 0.54 -33.91
N VAL A 643 8.29 -0.27 -34.55
CA VAL A 643 9.06 -1.32 -33.89
C VAL A 643 10.52 -0.89 -33.83
N CYS A 644 11.03 -0.66 -32.63
CA CYS A 644 12.41 -0.29 -32.40
C CYS A 644 13.37 -1.40 -32.87
N GLY A 645 14.53 -1.01 -33.40
CA GLY A 645 15.60 -1.95 -33.77
C GLY A 645 16.48 -2.39 -32.60
N ASN A 646 16.39 -1.71 -31.44
CA ASN A 646 17.31 -1.96 -30.31
C ASN A 646 16.74 -2.89 -29.22
N TYR A 647 15.42 -2.87 -28.99
CA TYR A 647 14.77 -3.64 -27.91
C TYR A 647 13.58 -4.50 -28.39
N ILE A 648 13.15 -4.40 -29.66
CA ILE A 648 11.83 -4.88 -30.15
C ILE A 648 10.74 -4.60 -29.13
N ASP A 649 10.75 -3.38 -28.64
CA ASP A 649 9.62 -2.72 -28.03
C ASP A 649 8.69 -2.20 -29.14
N ILE A 650 7.38 -2.34 -28.91
CA ILE A 650 6.33 -1.91 -29.83
C ILE A 650 5.76 -0.61 -29.31
N HIS A 651 6.00 0.46 -30.06
CA HIS A 651 5.45 1.77 -29.78
C HIS A 651 4.12 1.95 -30.52
N VAL A 652 3.07 2.36 -29.80
CA VAL A 652 1.84 2.89 -30.38
C VAL A 652 1.46 4.19 -29.67
N ASN A 653 1.34 5.27 -30.44
CA ASN A 653 1.11 6.59 -29.92
C ASN A 653 0.22 7.47 -30.81
N TYR A 654 -0.29 8.54 -30.22
CA TYR A 654 -0.87 9.66 -30.94
C TYR A 654 0.21 10.66 -31.35
N ASN A 655 0.22 11.07 -32.61
CA ASN A 655 0.90 12.31 -32.99
C ASN A 655 0.06 13.50 -32.53
N CYS A 656 0.61 14.27 -31.61
CA CYS A 656 -0.11 15.37 -30.97
C CYS A 656 -0.02 16.72 -31.72
N GLY A 657 0.78 16.80 -32.79
CA GLY A 657 1.04 18.04 -33.51
C GLY A 657 2.09 18.91 -32.80
N GLU A 658 1.85 20.23 -32.76
CA GLU A 658 2.74 21.17 -32.07
C GLU A 658 2.59 21.07 -30.55
N ALA A 659 3.73 21.07 -29.85
CA ALA A 659 3.79 21.14 -28.40
C ALA A 659 3.99 22.60 -27.92
N PRO A 660 3.45 23.00 -26.75
CA PRO A 660 2.65 22.17 -25.86
C PRO A 660 1.22 21.96 -26.39
N VAL A 661 0.69 20.76 -26.21
CA VAL A 661 -0.74 20.48 -26.43
C VAL A 661 -1.53 21.29 -25.39
N PRO A 662 -2.60 22.01 -25.80
CA PRO A 662 -3.34 22.89 -24.91
C PRO A 662 -4.18 22.13 -23.88
N ALA A 663 -4.50 22.81 -22.77
CA ALA A 663 -5.50 22.38 -21.80
C ALA A 663 -6.84 21.99 -22.47
N ASP A 664 -7.61 21.15 -21.78
CA ASP A 664 -8.89 20.60 -22.21
C ASP A 664 -8.80 19.69 -23.47
N THR A 665 -7.60 19.25 -23.82
CA THR A 665 -7.40 18.21 -24.85
C THR A 665 -7.47 16.82 -24.22
N THR A 666 -8.23 15.92 -24.84
CA THR A 666 -8.40 14.53 -24.39
C THR A 666 -7.94 13.54 -25.45
N PHE A 667 -7.26 12.48 -25.02
CA PHE A 667 -6.93 11.30 -25.82
C PHE A 667 -7.52 10.07 -25.14
N GLU A 668 -8.24 9.22 -25.86
CA GLU A 668 -8.79 7.97 -25.36
C GLU A 668 -8.36 6.82 -26.25
N VAL A 669 -8.12 5.65 -25.66
CA VAL A 669 -7.86 4.41 -26.38
C VAL A 669 -8.55 3.27 -25.66
N ASN A 670 -9.23 2.41 -26.40
CA ASN A 670 -9.69 1.12 -25.89
C ASN A 670 -8.83 0.05 -26.54
N TYR A 671 -8.42 -0.96 -25.80
CA TYR A 671 -7.79 -2.11 -26.41
C TYR A 671 -8.02 -3.41 -25.65
N VAL A 672 -7.95 -4.48 -26.42
CA VAL A 672 -7.98 -5.84 -25.90
C VAL A 672 -6.63 -6.46 -26.17
N CYS A 673 -6.01 -7.06 -25.17
CA CYS A 673 -4.81 -7.88 -25.30
C CYS A 673 -5.13 -9.35 -24.92
N GLU A 674 -4.83 -10.30 -25.79
CA GLU A 674 -4.99 -11.74 -25.57
C GLU A 674 -3.68 -12.50 -25.79
N LEU A 675 -3.49 -13.58 -25.03
CA LEU A 675 -2.43 -14.55 -25.29
C LEU A 675 -2.97 -15.71 -26.13
N TYR A 676 -2.29 -16.06 -27.23
CA TYR A 676 -2.77 -17.04 -28.20
C TYR A 676 -1.68 -17.95 -28.76
N GLY A 677 -2.03 -19.23 -28.99
CA GLY A 677 -1.20 -20.15 -29.77
C GLY A 677 0.18 -20.42 -29.16
N ASP A 678 1.12 -20.80 -30.01
CA ASP A 678 2.49 -21.13 -29.65
C ASP A 678 3.46 -20.89 -30.83
N GLY A 679 4.64 -21.49 -30.79
CA GLY A 679 5.65 -21.39 -31.84
C GLY A 679 5.25 -21.96 -33.21
N GLN A 680 4.13 -22.70 -33.28
CA GLN A 680 3.60 -23.27 -34.53
C GLN A 680 2.57 -22.37 -35.20
N THR A 681 2.15 -21.27 -34.56
CA THR A 681 1.19 -20.32 -35.14
C THR A 681 1.77 -19.64 -36.38
N SER A 682 1.05 -19.71 -37.50
CA SER A 682 1.55 -19.19 -38.78
C SER A 682 1.23 -17.71 -39.00
N LEU A 683 2.03 -17.03 -39.83
CA LEU A 683 1.76 -15.66 -40.27
C LEU A 683 0.39 -15.52 -40.95
N GLU A 684 0.01 -16.48 -41.81
CA GLU A 684 -1.26 -16.42 -42.53
C GLU A 684 -2.47 -16.57 -41.60
N GLU A 685 -2.34 -17.41 -40.58
CA GLU A 685 -3.34 -17.55 -39.53
C GLU A 685 -3.53 -16.24 -38.76
N LEU A 686 -2.44 -15.63 -38.28
CA LEU A 686 -2.51 -14.35 -37.56
C LEU A 686 -3.01 -13.20 -38.43
N LYS A 687 -2.65 -13.19 -39.71
CA LYS A 687 -3.18 -12.20 -40.65
C LYS A 687 -4.69 -12.36 -40.83
N ALA A 688 -5.18 -13.59 -40.96
CA ALA A 688 -6.60 -13.85 -41.05
C ALA A 688 -7.35 -13.46 -39.77
N ILE A 689 -6.77 -13.76 -38.60
CA ILE A 689 -7.30 -13.31 -37.29
C ILE A 689 -7.35 -11.78 -37.24
N GLY A 690 -6.25 -11.10 -37.57
CA GLY A 690 -6.17 -9.64 -37.54
C GLY A 690 -7.19 -8.97 -38.47
N GLN A 691 -7.38 -9.50 -39.68
CA GLN A 691 -8.39 -9.00 -40.61
C GLN A 691 -9.81 -9.14 -40.07
N ARG A 692 -10.18 -10.34 -39.56
CA ARG A 692 -11.49 -10.55 -38.93
C ARG A 692 -11.67 -9.66 -37.70
N SER A 693 -10.60 -9.43 -36.94
CA SER A 693 -10.65 -8.66 -35.71
C SER A 693 -10.88 -7.17 -35.96
N VAL A 694 -10.17 -6.60 -36.93
CA VAL A 694 -10.36 -5.21 -37.39
C VAL A 694 -11.75 -4.99 -38.01
N GLU A 695 -12.32 -6.00 -38.66
CA GLU A 695 -13.69 -5.96 -39.17
C GLU A 695 -14.75 -6.04 -38.07
N ALA A 696 -14.51 -6.87 -37.05
CA ALA A 696 -15.45 -7.12 -35.96
C ALA A 696 -15.39 -6.08 -34.83
N GLY A 697 -14.24 -5.42 -34.65
CA GLY A 697 -13.97 -4.55 -33.49
C GLY A 697 -13.64 -5.32 -32.20
N ASP A 698 -13.30 -6.61 -32.29
CA ASP A 698 -12.85 -7.46 -31.18
C ASP A 698 -11.89 -8.54 -31.72
N ILE A 699 -11.12 -9.23 -30.86
CA ILE A 699 -10.22 -10.30 -31.28
C ILE A 699 -11.01 -11.54 -31.73
N MET A 700 -10.95 -11.85 -33.03
CA MET A 700 -11.69 -12.95 -33.66
C MET A 700 -10.76 -14.09 -34.08
N ILE A 701 -10.61 -15.07 -33.20
CA ILE A 701 -9.71 -16.21 -33.44
C ILE A 701 -10.35 -17.30 -34.32
N GLU A 702 -11.67 -17.48 -34.26
CA GLU A 702 -12.42 -18.42 -35.13
C GLU A 702 -13.03 -17.75 -36.36
#